data_AF-T0MC52-F1
#
_entry.id   AF-T0MC52-F1
#
_cell.length_a   1.000
_cell.length_b   1.000
_cell.length_c   1.000
_cell.angle_alpha   90.00
_cell.angle_beta   90.00
_cell.angle_gamma   90.00
#
_symmetry.space_group_name_H-M   'P 1'
#
loop_
_entity.id
_entity.type
_entity.pdbx_description
1 polymer ?
#
loop_
_entity_poly.entity_id
_entity_poly.type
_entity_poly.pdbx_seq_one_letter_code
_entity_poly.pdbx_strand_id
1 'polypeptide(L)'
;MIKQVAVIGAGIMGHSIAEVFALNGYKVNLEDFYPEVIEKAKIGIDNSLDKLIASKKIDENGKKAAIENIKFFNNIEEAVKDADLSIEVVPEIYEIKVKVLKEISQHTEKIIASNTSNIRITEMGEEIRKPERFIGMHFFNPPILMKLVEVIKGDKTSGEYVDEIYELAEKIGKKPIKVLKDEAGFVVNRISAPEMLLLCTAYGNKIAKPEAIDKYFKSQGLPMGPYQLFDYVGLDTVVDSLKYYGKELSPDYGKCHAFDSFIESKHLGLKTGSGIYKWENGKAIIPDAEESDKINLMDMFALEINEATRLIEDGVASPDDIETGVKYGLNRPFGPITVANGLSNDEVLETLKRLYTQYNLEVFKPSKTIETHKMKEAFNKKPDEIKKEEKSEILGYRIEGKVGIITLMNGKNNLMSFELLKAVDRQLDLIEEANNVNVVIIRGNDRAFSAGADLSQFISNPYMFMKISSTGENIFDRITKMNKIFIAQLEGYVLGGGFELALACDIRTSIADSVIGFPETSLGLIPGYGGSQRLPNLIGISRAMDMILTSERISGEKAQEYGIVTRLFSDNLEENTMKLAKDLSERISPASVYVAKRLIYNTATINLDEEALSMGMLYAGNDLKEGVKAFLEKRKPDYKGN
;
A
#
# COMPACT_ATOMS: atom_id res chain seq x y z
N MET A 1 27.22 14.15 6.41
CA MET A 1 27.27 12.67 6.52
C MET A 1 27.38 12.29 7.98
N ILE A 2 26.25 11.89 8.55
CA ILE A 2 26.07 11.55 9.96
C ILE A 2 26.68 10.16 10.23
N LYS A 3 27.51 10.04 11.26
CA LYS A 3 28.11 8.78 11.71
C LYS A 3 27.88 8.51 13.20
N GLN A 4 27.75 9.57 13.98
CA GLN A 4 27.50 9.51 15.41
C GLN A 4 26.22 10.28 15.79
N VAL A 5 25.37 9.66 16.59
CA VAL A 5 24.07 10.20 17.02
C VAL A 5 24.07 10.32 18.54
N ALA A 6 23.64 11.44 19.07
CA ALA A 6 23.30 11.59 20.48
C ALA A 6 21.78 11.47 20.66
N VAL A 7 21.34 10.72 21.66
CA VAL A 7 19.93 10.59 22.06
C VAL A 7 19.83 11.08 23.50
N ILE A 8 19.07 12.16 23.70
CA ILE A 8 18.97 12.88 24.98
C ILE A 8 17.64 12.53 25.65
N GLY A 9 17.72 11.78 26.74
CA GLY A 9 16.60 11.09 27.39
C GLY A 9 16.65 9.58 27.12
N ALA A 10 16.79 8.76 28.18
CA ALA A 10 16.90 7.30 28.09
C ALA A 10 15.61 6.56 28.50
N GLY A 11 14.47 7.26 28.45
CA GLY A 11 13.13 6.67 28.61
C GLY A 11 12.79 5.63 27.54
N ILE A 12 11.53 5.18 27.50
CA ILE A 12 11.07 4.09 26.60
C ILE A 12 11.40 4.37 25.13
N MET A 13 11.06 5.56 24.66
CA MET A 13 11.35 5.97 23.27
C MET A 13 12.85 6.16 23.05
N GLY A 14 13.55 6.81 23.98
CA GLY A 14 14.96 7.16 23.84
C GLY A 14 15.87 5.95 23.67
N HIS A 15 15.78 4.96 24.57
CA HIS A 15 16.62 3.77 24.45
C HIS A 15 16.27 2.93 23.21
N SER A 16 15.00 2.92 22.79
CA SER A 16 14.56 2.23 21.57
C SER A 16 15.06 2.93 20.29
N ILE A 17 15.09 4.27 20.27
CA ILE A 17 15.68 5.03 19.16
C ILE A 17 17.19 4.80 19.10
N ALA A 18 17.87 4.80 20.25
CA ALA A 18 19.29 4.47 20.34
C ALA A 18 19.58 3.06 19.80
N GLU A 19 18.76 2.07 20.15
CA GLU A 19 18.85 0.70 19.63
C GLU A 19 18.70 0.64 18.10
N VAL A 20 17.76 1.38 17.51
CA VAL A 20 17.56 1.44 16.06
C VAL A 20 18.84 1.93 15.35
N PHE A 21 19.45 3.01 15.83
CA PHE A 21 20.68 3.52 15.23
C PHE A 21 21.85 2.56 15.41
N ALA A 22 22.01 2.00 16.61
CA ALA A 22 23.09 1.08 16.94
C ALA A 22 23.07 -0.22 16.11
N LEU A 23 21.87 -0.79 15.87
CA LEU A 23 21.66 -1.95 15.00
C LEU A 23 22.01 -1.68 13.54
N ASN A 24 21.90 -0.42 13.09
CA ASN A 24 22.28 0.00 11.75
C ASN A 24 23.73 0.53 11.68
N GLY A 25 24.55 0.24 12.69
CA GLY A 25 26.00 0.49 12.67
C GLY A 25 26.44 1.91 13.05
N TYR A 26 25.53 2.76 13.51
CA TYR A 26 25.88 4.11 13.97
C TYR A 26 26.43 4.08 15.40
N LYS A 27 27.39 4.94 15.71
CA LYS A 27 27.79 5.16 17.11
C LYS A 27 26.74 6.02 17.79
N VAL A 28 26.32 5.61 18.98
CA VAL A 28 25.24 6.26 19.71
C VAL A 28 25.71 6.69 21.09
N ASN A 29 25.51 7.96 21.41
CA ASN A 29 25.67 8.50 22.75
C ASN A 29 24.25 8.59 23.36
N LEU A 30 23.92 7.71 24.30
CA LEU A 30 22.65 7.75 25.01
C LEU A 30 22.85 8.47 26.35
N GLU A 31 22.11 9.54 26.55
CA GLU A 31 22.22 10.39 27.73
C GLU A 31 20.92 10.41 28.52
N ASP A 32 21.04 10.42 29.85
CA ASP A 32 19.95 10.83 30.74
C ASP A 32 20.55 11.44 32.02
N PHE A 33 19.88 12.46 32.55
CA PHE A 33 20.29 13.11 33.79
C PHE A 33 20.26 12.14 34.99
N TYR A 34 19.37 11.16 34.97
CA TYR A 34 19.15 10.21 36.07
C TYR A 34 19.86 8.87 35.81
N PRO A 35 20.92 8.52 36.58
CA PRO A 35 21.65 7.27 36.38
C PRO A 35 20.77 6.01 36.47
N GLU A 36 19.71 6.04 37.28
CA GLU A 36 18.76 4.94 37.39
C GLU A 36 17.92 4.73 36.11
N VAL A 37 17.71 5.78 35.30
CA VAL A 37 17.03 5.67 34.00
C VAL A 37 17.97 5.03 32.99
N ILE A 38 19.27 5.36 33.03
CA ILE A 38 20.31 4.73 32.21
C ILE A 38 20.39 3.22 32.50
N GLU A 39 20.39 2.81 33.77
CA GLU A 39 20.43 1.38 34.11
C GLU A 39 19.18 0.63 33.62
N LYS A 40 18.00 1.25 33.72
CA LYS A 40 16.77 0.69 33.13
C LYS A 40 16.85 0.61 31.62
N ALA A 41 17.43 1.61 30.95
CA ALA A 41 17.63 1.62 29.50
C ALA A 41 18.55 0.48 29.05
N LYS A 42 19.66 0.22 29.77
CA LYS A 42 20.56 -0.92 29.50
C LYS A 42 19.81 -2.25 29.53
N ILE A 43 19.00 -2.47 30.57
CA ILE A 43 18.18 -3.67 30.72
C ILE A 43 17.11 -3.73 29.61
N GLY A 44 16.49 -2.61 29.25
CA GLY A 44 15.51 -2.52 28.17
C GLY A 44 16.09 -2.91 26.81
N ILE A 45 17.25 -2.36 26.47
CA ILE A 45 17.98 -2.65 25.23
C ILE A 45 18.37 -4.13 25.19
N ASP A 46 18.95 -4.67 26.27
CA ASP A 46 19.38 -6.07 26.33
C ASP A 46 18.21 -7.04 26.10
N ASN A 47 17.08 -6.81 26.80
CA ASN A 47 15.86 -7.60 26.64
C ASN A 47 15.24 -7.46 25.24
N SER A 48 15.31 -6.28 24.63
CA SER A 48 14.82 -6.07 23.26
C SER A 48 15.64 -6.86 22.26
N LEU A 49 16.98 -6.77 22.35
CA LEU A 49 17.91 -7.51 21.49
C LEU A 49 17.73 -9.03 21.63
N ASP A 50 17.49 -9.53 22.85
CA ASP A 50 17.18 -10.96 23.07
C ASP A 50 15.91 -11.40 22.35
N LYS A 51 14.86 -10.57 22.36
CA LYS A 51 13.63 -10.85 21.59
C LYS A 51 13.88 -10.82 20.08
N LEU A 52 14.79 -9.97 19.60
CA LEU A 52 15.19 -9.95 18.19
C LEU A 52 15.98 -11.21 17.79
N ILE A 53 16.86 -11.73 18.66
CA ILE A 53 17.53 -13.03 18.46
C ILE A 53 16.50 -14.16 18.45
N ALA A 54 15.60 -14.20 19.43
CA ALA A 54 14.57 -15.24 19.53
C ALA A 54 13.64 -15.25 18.29
N SER A 55 13.37 -14.08 17.71
CA SER A 55 12.62 -13.93 16.46
C SER A 55 13.46 -14.06 15.18
N LYS A 56 14.75 -14.44 15.31
CA LYS A 56 15.71 -14.64 14.21
C LYS A 56 15.91 -13.40 13.32
N LYS A 57 15.70 -12.21 13.87
CA LYS A 57 15.94 -10.93 13.17
C LYS A 57 17.40 -10.50 13.21
N ILE A 58 18.13 -10.90 14.26
CA ILE A 58 19.57 -10.72 14.42
C ILE A 58 20.20 -11.99 15.01
N ASP A 59 21.53 -12.07 15.01
CA ASP A 59 22.29 -13.10 15.72
C ASP A 59 23.02 -12.51 16.95
N GLU A 60 23.71 -13.37 17.70
CA GLU A 60 24.51 -12.98 18.88
C GLU A 60 25.57 -11.91 18.55
N ASN A 61 26.17 -11.99 17.36
CA ASN A 61 27.15 -11.00 16.91
C ASN A 61 26.51 -9.64 16.66
N GLY A 62 25.30 -9.62 16.08
CA GLY A 62 24.50 -8.41 15.89
C GLY A 62 24.13 -7.74 17.22
N LYS A 63 23.72 -8.53 18.23
CA LYS A 63 23.48 -8.01 19.58
C LYS A 63 24.74 -7.38 20.18
N LYS A 64 25.87 -8.09 20.13
CA LYS A 64 27.15 -7.60 20.66
C LYS A 64 27.59 -6.30 19.95
N ALA A 65 27.51 -6.25 18.63
CA ALA A 65 27.87 -5.07 17.85
C ALA A 65 26.98 -3.87 18.18
N ALA A 66 25.67 -4.08 18.35
CA ALA A 66 24.75 -3.01 18.75
C ALA A 66 25.09 -2.45 20.14
N ILE A 67 25.38 -3.31 21.12
CA ILE A 67 25.77 -2.87 22.46
C ILE A 67 27.10 -2.10 22.42
N GLU A 68 28.10 -2.57 21.66
CA GLU A 68 29.39 -1.87 21.48
C GLU A 68 29.28 -0.52 20.75
N ASN A 69 28.17 -0.29 20.06
CA ASN A 69 27.87 0.97 19.41
C ASN A 69 27.27 2.01 20.36
N ILE A 70 26.75 1.61 21.53
CA ILE A 70 26.10 2.52 22.49
C ILE A 70 27.06 2.88 23.62
N LYS A 71 27.25 4.18 23.83
CA LYS A 71 27.94 4.76 24.99
C LYS A 71 26.93 5.53 25.82
N PHE A 72 27.06 5.44 27.14
CA PHE A 72 26.15 6.09 28.08
C PHE A 72 26.80 7.32 28.70
N PHE A 73 26.02 8.39 28.82
CA PHE A 73 26.44 9.66 29.39
C PHE A 73 25.39 10.14 30.40
N ASN A 74 25.81 10.97 31.34
CA ASN A 74 24.94 11.66 32.31
C ASN A 74 25.10 13.19 32.22
N ASN A 75 25.64 13.66 31.09
CA ASN A 75 25.94 15.05 30.81
C ASN A 75 25.71 15.32 29.32
N ILE A 76 24.87 16.31 29.02
CA ILE A 76 24.48 16.67 27.66
C ILE A 76 25.69 17.16 26.84
N GLU A 77 26.54 18.02 27.41
CA GLU A 77 27.72 18.55 26.71
C GLU A 77 28.62 17.42 26.19
N GLU A 78 28.97 16.46 27.05
CA GLU A 78 29.79 15.31 26.67
C GLU A 78 29.11 14.42 25.62
N ALA A 79 27.79 14.26 25.71
CA ALA A 79 27.03 13.44 24.78
C ALA A 79 26.94 14.05 23.37
N VAL A 80 26.82 15.37 23.25
CA VAL A 80 26.53 16.04 21.95
C VAL A 80 27.75 16.60 21.24
N LYS A 81 28.86 16.83 21.94
CA LYS A 81 30.04 17.52 21.40
C LYS A 81 30.61 16.90 20.12
N ASP A 82 30.65 15.56 20.07
CA ASP A 82 31.18 14.80 18.93
C ASP A 82 30.07 14.19 18.04
N ALA A 83 28.79 14.43 18.35
CA ALA A 83 27.67 13.88 17.60
C ALA A 83 27.34 14.73 16.37
N ASP A 84 27.07 14.07 15.24
CA ASP A 84 26.63 14.71 13.99
C ASP A 84 25.12 15.01 13.98
N LEU A 85 24.36 14.33 14.84
CA LEU A 85 22.92 14.50 15.04
C LEU A 85 22.61 14.32 16.53
N SER A 86 21.87 15.25 17.14
CA SER A 86 21.37 15.12 18.52
C SER A 86 19.83 15.06 18.51
N ILE A 87 19.24 14.01 19.08
CA ILE A 87 17.80 13.77 19.10
C ILE A 87 17.29 13.91 20.54
N GLU A 88 16.41 14.89 20.78
CA GLU A 88 15.74 15.09 22.05
C GLU A 88 14.54 14.15 22.20
N VAL A 89 14.48 13.44 23.33
CA VAL A 89 13.45 12.44 23.67
C VAL A 89 13.08 12.50 25.16
N VAL A 90 12.94 13.72 25.70
CA VAL A 90 12.50 14.00 27.07
C VAL A 90 10.97 14.13 27.15
N PRO A 91 10.35 14.20 28.36
CA PRO A 91 8.90 14.27 28.50
C PRO A 91 8.25 15.38 27.67
N GLU A 92 6.99 15.17 27.25
CA GLU A 92 6.20 16.06 26.40
C GLU A 92 5.72 17.32 27.14
N ILE A 93 6.64 18.05 27.77
CA ILE A 93 6.41 19.28 28.52
C ILE A 93 7.27 20.37 27.87
N TYR A 94 6.61 21.42 27.37
CA TYR A 94 7.25 22.48 26.57
C TYR A 94 8.49 23.07 27.23
N GLU A 95 8.38 23.48 28.51
CA GLU A 95 9.47 24.13 29.23
C GLU A 95 10.68 23.21 29.42
N ILE A 96 10.44 21.91 29.61
CA ILE A 96 11.51 20.91 29.77
C ILE A 96 12.22 20.71 28.44
N LYS A 97 11.48 20.53 27.34
CA LYS A 97 12.05 20.34 26.01
C LYS A 97 12.87 21.55 25.57
N VAL A 98 12.31 22.75 25.69
CA VAL A 98 13.02 23.98 25.32
C VAL A 98 14.30 24.15 26.13
N LYS A 99 14.28 23.85 27.45
CA LYS A 99 15.48 23.90 28.28
C LYS A 99 16.58 22.96 27.76
N VAL A 100 16.22 21.70 27.47
CA VAL A 100 17.16 20.68 26.97
C VAL A 100 17.67 21.04 25.57
N LEU A 101 16.79 21.46 24.66
CA LEU A 101 17.15 21.87 23.30
C LEU A 101 18.08 23.09 23.29
N LYS A 102 17.86 24.06 24.18
CA LYS A 102 18.76 25.20 24.38
C LYS A 102 20.15 24.74 24.78
N GLU A 103 20.25 23.85 25.76
CA GLU A 103 21.52 23.29 26.23
C GLU A 103 22.26 22.55 25.11
N ILE A 104 21.58 21.64 24.40
CA ILE A 104 22.15 20.96 23.23
C ILE A 104 22.69 21.99 22.22
N SER A 105 21.91 23.02 21.90
CA SER A 105 22.28 24.03 20.90
C SER A 105 23.50 24.88 21.25
N GLN A 106 23.89 24.94 22.52
CA GLN A 106 25.09 25.63 22.99
C GLN A 106 26.36 24.78 22.80
N HIS A 107 26.23 23.45 22.84
CA HIS A 107 27.37 22.52 22.85
C HIS A 107 27.60 21.80 21.51
N THR A 108 26.73 21.99 20.52
CA THR A 108 26.96 21.50 19.16
C THR A 108 26.55 22.53 18.10
N GLU A 109 27.22 22.48 16.96
CA GLU A 109 26.88 23.22 15.73
C GLU A 109 26.25 22.30 14.67
N LYS A 110 26.00 21.03 15.02
CA LYS A 110 25.44 19.97 14.16
C LYS A 110 23.91 19.88 14.28
N ILE A 111 23.28 18.98 13.52
CA ILE A 111 21.81 18.90 13.43
C ILE A 111 21.19 18.56 14.79
N ILE A 112 20.09 19.22 15.12
CA ILE A 112 19.30 18.96 16.33
C ILE A 112 17.92 18.51 15.90
N ALA A 113 17.45 17.38 16.40
CA ALA A 113 16.11 16.86 16.16
C ALA A 113 15.32 16.74 17.47
N SER A 114 14.00 16.82 17.38
CA SER A 114 13.10 16.46 18.49
C SER A 114 12.17 15.33 18.06
N ASN A 115 11.97 14.35 18.96
CA ASN A 115 10.97 13.27 18.82
C ASN A 115 9.59 13.68 19.35
N THR A 116 9.32 14.97 19.54
CA THR A 116 7.99 15.48 19.93
C THR A 116 6.89 14.87 19.05
N SER A 117 5.73 14.57 19.65
CA SER A 117 4.57 14.00 18.96
C SER A 117 3.51 15.05 18.64
N ASN A 118 3.51 16.15 19.39
CA ASN A 118 2.46 17.15 19.33
C ASN A 118 3.01 18.58 19.25
N ILE A 119 4.02 18.91 20.06
CA ILE A 119 4.55 20.27 20.17
C ILE A 119 5.23 20.67 18.85
N ARG A 120 4.87 21.86 18.35
CA ARG A 120 5.37 22.42 17.09
C ARG A 120 6.88 22.68 17.12
N ILE A 121 7.56 22.25 16.07
CA ILE A 121 8.98 22.49 15.81
C ILE A 121 9.26 23.98 15.62
N THR A 122 8.37 24.70 14.94
CA THR A 122 8.48 26.15 14.69
C THR A 122 8.55 26.91 16.01
N GLU A 123 7.69 26.58 16.98
CA GLU A 123 7.63 27.24 18.29
C GLU A 123 8.89 26.99 19.12
N MET A 124 9.30 25.73 19.26
CA MET A 124 10.55 25.40 19.95
C MET A 124 11.79 25.97 19.26
N GLY A 125 11.76 26.07 17.93
CA GLY A 125 12.83 26.62 17.11
C GLY A 125 13.13 28.10 17.37
N GLU A 126 12.18 28.89 17.88
CA GLU A 126 12.43 30.31 18.21
C GLU A 126 13.45 30.49 19.33
N GLU A 127 13.57 29.47 20.18
CA GLU A 127 14.37 29.47 21.39
C GLU A 127 15.76 28.83 21.20
N ILE A 128 16.04 28.31 19.99
CA ILE A 128 17.24 27.51 19.68
C ILE A 128 18.26 28.33 18.89
N ARG A 129 19.55 28.21 19.23
CA ARG A 129 20.65 28.84 18.48
C ARG A 129 20.82 28.17 17.12
N LYS A 130 20.79 28.97 16.05
CA LYS A 130 20.83 28.51 14.64
C LYS A 130 19.66 27.56 14.36
N PRO A 131 18.42 28.06 14.33
CA PRO A 131 17.23 27.23 14.18
C PRO A 131 17.12 26.56 12.80
N GLU A 132 17.93 26.97 11.82
CA GLU A 132 17.96 26.37 10.49
C GLU A 132 18.32 24.88 10.49
N ARG A 133 19.06 24.42 11.51
CA ARG A 133 19.48 23.02 11.73
C ARG A 133 18.62 22.28 12.76
N PHE A 134 17.51 22.88 13.21
CA PHE A 134 16.55 22.25 14.11
C PHE A 134 15.38 21.65 13.31
N ILE A 135 15.02 20.40 13.58
CA ILE A 135 14.05 19.64 12.80
C ILE A 135 13.23 18.68 13.69
N GLY A 136 12.03 18.31 13.28
CA GLY A 136 11.33 17.19 13.90
C GLY A 136 11.74 15.85 13.28
N MET A 137 11.97 14.85 14.14
CA MET A 137 12.22 13.47 13.72
C MET A 137 11.39 12.54 14.62
N HIS A 138 10.10 12.43 14.31
CA HIS A 138 9.12 11.77 15.16
C HIS A 138 9.02 10.28 14.83
N PHE A 139 9.46 9.44 15.77
CA PHE A 139 9.37 7.99 15.74
C PHE A 139 8.09 7.52 16.43
N PHE A 140 7.55 6.40 15.96
CA PHE A 140 6.32 5.80 16.49
C PHE A 140 6.64 4.67 17.47
N ASN A 141 5.86 4.58 18.56
CA ASN A 141 6.06 3.59 19.61
C ASN A 141 5.53 2.20 19.20
N PRO A 142 6.29 1.09 19.36
CA PRO A 142 7.70 1.04 19.73
C PRO A 142 8.63 1.26 18.52
N PRO A 143 9.67 2.12 18.62
CA PRO A 143 10.51 2.48 17.49
C PRO A 143 11.17 1.29 16.80
N ILE A 144 11.52 0.22 17.52
CA ILE A 144 12.17 -0.95 16.90
C ILE A 144 11.25 -1.71 15.93
N LEU A 145 9.93 -1.68 16.14
CA LEU A 145 8.95 -2.37 15.30
C LEU A 145 8.33 -1.44 14.26
N MET A 146 7.99 -0.22 14.66
CA MET A 146 7.32 0.73 13.81
C MET A 146 8.27 1.23 12.71
N LYS A 147 7.76 1.27 11.48
CA LYS A 147 8.54 1.63 10.30
C LYS A 147 8.53 3.12 9.99
N LEU A 148 7.47 3.83 10.38
CA LEU A 148 7.33 5.25 10.06
C LEU A 148 8.28 6.14 10.88
N VAL A 149 8.78 7.19 10.23
CA VAL A 149 9.32 8.39 10.88
C VAL A 149 8.71 9.62 10.18
N GLU A 150 8.17 10.57 10.93
CA GLU A 150 7.78 11.86 10.37
C GLU A 150 8.97 12.82 10.45
N VAL A 151 9.37 13.40 9.31
CA VAL A 151 10.43 14.40 9.22
C VAL A 151 9.77 15.76 9.07
N ILE A 152 9.79 16.56 10.15
CA ILE A 152 8.99 17.78 10.27
C ILE A 152 9.84 19.02 10.06
N LYS A 153 9.47 19.80 9.04
CA LYS A 153 10.09 21.07 8.71
C LYS A 153 9.41 22.20 9.49
N GLY A 154 10.14 22.80 10.44
CA GLY A 154 9.75 24.07 11.04
C GLY A 154 10.00 25.25 10.08
N ASP A 155 9.45 26.42 10.39
CA ASP A 155 9.48 27.59 9.50
C ASP A 155 10.89 28.03 9.11
N LYS A 156 11.84 27.90 10.05
CA LYS A 156 13.25 28.26 9.85
C LYS A 156 14.11 27.08 9.41
N THR A 157 13.62 25.85 9.47
CA THR A 157 14.37 24.64 9.15
C THR A 157 14.80 24.65 7.67
N SER A 158 16.09 24.44 7.42
CA SER A 158 16.64 24.36 6.06
C SER A 158 16.15 23.09 5.35
N GLY A 159 15.77 23.21 4.09
CA GLY A 159 15.36 22.08 3.25
C GLY A 159 16.47 21.03 3.07
N GLU A 160 17.75 21.43 3.12
CA GLU A 160 18.89 20.51 3.05
C GLU A 160 18.88 19.52 4.22
N TYR A 161 18.57 19.97 5.43
CA TYR A 161 18.50 19.08 6.59
C TYR A 161 17.25 18.21 6.61
N VAL A 162 16.14 18.67 6.00
CA VAL A 162 14.97 17.83 5.76
C VAL A 162 15.36 16.64 4.88
N ASP A 163 16.08 16.90 3.78
CA ASP A 163 16.55 15.84 2.90
C ASP A 163 17.60 14.93 3.57
N GLU A 164 18.57 15.49 4.32
CA GLU A 164 19.58 14.68 5.02
C GLU A 164 18.96 13.76 6.08
N ILE A 165 17.98 14.24 6.86
CA ILE A 165 17.28 13.42 7.87
C ILE A 165 16.33 12.42 7.23
N TYR A 166 15.67 12.78 6.14
CA TYR A 166 14.87 11.83 5.35
C TYR A 166 15.74 10.66 4.86
N GLU A 167 16.84 10.94 4.18
CA GLU A 167 17.76 9.92 3.68
C GLU A 167 18.40 9.10 4.82
N LEU A 168 18.66 9.72 5.98
CA LEU A 168 19.13 9.01 7.17
C LEU A 168 18.08 8.01 7.68
N ALA A 169 16.82 8.43 7.80
CA ALA A 169 15.74 7.57 8.26
C ALA A 169 15.56 6.35 7.33
N GLU A 170 15.66 6.54 6.02
CA GLU A 170 15.66 5.41 5.06
C GLU A 170 16.83 4.45 5.30
N LYS A 171 18.04 4.99 5.50
CA LYS A 171 19.27 4.18 5.73
C LYS A 171 19.18 3.32 6.99
N ILE A 172 18.46 3.77 8.02
CA ILE A 172 18.22 2.98 9.25
C ILE A 172 17.00 2.06 9.16
N GLY A 173 16.48 1.83 7.95
CA GLY A 173 15.41 0.87 7.67
C GLY A 173 14.01 1.38 8.05
N LYS A 174 13.82 2.71 8.11
CA LYS A 174 12.53 3.37 8.29
C LYS A 174 11.92 3.75 6.93
N LYS A 175 10.66 4.15 6.98
CA LYS A 175 9.88 4.72 5.89
C LYS A 175 9.55 6.14 6.29
N PRO A 176 10.41 7.11 5.99
CA PRO A 176 10.18 8.50 6.36
C PRO A 176 9.11 9.13 5.48
N ILE A 177 8.40 10.10 6.04
CA ILE A 177 7.52 11.00 5.28
C ILE A 177 7.89 12.45 5.56
N LYS A 178 7.65 13.33 4.59
CA LYS A 178 7.92 14.77 4.74
C LYS A 178 6.68 15.51 5.23
N VAL A 179 6.83 16.20 6.36
CA VAL A 179 5.86 17.17 6.86
C VAL A 179 6.43 18.55 6.55
N LEU A 180 5.96 19.13 5.44
CA LEU A 180 6.53 20.33 4.81
C LEU A 180 6.14 21.62 5.51
N LYS A 181 5.07 21.58 6.31
CA LYS A 181 4.58 22.67 7.13
C LYS A 181 4.25 22.12 8.52
N ASP A 182 4.83 22.73 9.53
CA ASP A 182 4.65 22.32 10.92
C ASP A 182 3.25 22.70 11.43
N GLU A 183 2.42 21.68 11.66
CA GLU A 183 1.07 21.82 12.18
C GLU A 183 0.82 20.78 13.29
N ALA A 184 -0.09 21.11 14.21
CA ALA A 184 -0.36 20.26 15.36
C ALA A 184 -0.83 18.85 14.95
N GLY A 185 -0.18 17.82 15.51
CA GLY A 185 -0.45 16.42 15.18
C GLY A 185 0.16 15.95 13.84
N PHE A 186 0.95 16.80 13.17
CA PHE A 186 1.66 16.49 11.94
C PHE A 186 0.75 15.88 10.87
N VAL A 187 0.98 14.62 10.48
CA VAL A 187 0.16 13.89 9.50
C VAL A 187 -0.65 12.80 10.19
N VAL A 188 0.00 11.81 10.80
CA VAL A 188 -0.70 10.59 11.26
C VAL A 188 -1.65 10.90 12.41
N ASN A 189 -1.17 11.61 13.43
CA ASN A 189 -1.97 11.92 14.61
C ASN A 189 -3.12 12.88 14.26
N ARG A 190 -2.88 13.82 13.34
CA ARG A 190 -3.91 14.73 12.83
C ARG A 190 -5.01 14.00 12.06
N ILE A 191 -4.67 13.04 11.19
CA ILE A 191 -5.66 12.23 10.45
C ILE A 191 -6.57 11.43 11.38
N SER A 192 -6.04 10.90 12.49
CA SER A 192 -6.83 10.13 13.45
C SER A 192 -7.67 11.00 14.41
N ALA A 193 -7.42 12.31 14.50
CA ALA A 193 -8.09 13.18 15.48
C ALA A 193 -9.63 13.26 15.30
N PRO A 194 -10.19 13.40 14.07
CA PRO A 194 -11.64 13.40 13.88
C PRO A 194 -12.31 12.09 14.28
N GLU A 195 -11.68 10.94 14.03
CA GLU A 195 -12.15 9.61 14.48
C GLU A 195 -12.22 9.57 16.01
N MET A 196 -11.18 10.06 16.70
CA MET A 196 -11.18 10.13 18.17
C MET A 196 -12.36 10.93 18.71
N LEU A 197 -12.62 12.09 18.10
CA LEU A 197 -13.74 12.94 18.48
C LEU A 197 -15.09 12.29 18.18
N LEU A 198 -15.24 11.63 17.03
CA LEU A 198 -16.47 10.91 16.66
C LEU A 198 -16.81 9.85 17.70
N LEU A 199 -15.85 9.00 18.05
CA LEU A 199 -16.04 7.91 19.01
C LEU A 199 -16.32 8.45 20.42
N CYS A 200 -15.59 9.47 20.86
CA CYS A 200 -15.85 10.10 22.16
C CYS A 200 -17.27 10.70 22.21
N THR A 201 -17.68 11.42 21.17
CA THR A 201 -18.99 12.07 21.10
C THR A 201 -20.12 11.05 20.97
N ALA A 202 -19.93 9.99 20.18
CA ALA A 202 -20.89 8.90 20.02
C ALA A 202 -21.11 8.14 21.34
N TYR A 203 -20.04 7.91 22.10
CA TYR A 203 -20.11 7.34 23.45
C TYR A 203 -20.90 8.25 24.40
N GLY A 204 -20.56 9.54 24.45
CA GLY A 204 -21.26 10.52 25.30
C GLY A 204 -22.74 10.66 24.97
N ASN A 205 -23.08 10.64 23.68
CA ASN A 205 -24.46 10.71 23.18
C ASN A 205 -25.22 9.37 23.28
N LYS A 206 -24.56 8.30 23.74
CA LYS A 206 -25.13 6.94 23.90
C LYS A 206 -25.77 6.42 22.62
N ILE A 207 -25.13 6.66 21.47
CA ILE A 207 -25.64 6.25 20.14
C ILE A 207 -25.84 4.72 20.07
N ALA A 208 -24.87 3.97 20.61
CA ALA A 208 -24.93 2.54 20.83
C ALA A 208 -24.03 2.17 22.02
N LYS A 209 -24.12 0.92 22.50
CA LYS A 209 -23.19 0.41 23.50
C LYS A 209 -21.80 0.19 22.89
N PRO A 210 -20.71 0.43 23.63
CA PRO A 210 -19.34 0.24 23.11
C PRO A 210 -19.11 -1.16 22.55
N GLU A 211 -19.55 -2.20 23.25
CA GLU A 211 -19.38 -3.60 22.84
C GLU A 211 -20.12 -3.94 21.53
N ALA A 212 -21.23 -3.26 21.22
CA ALA A 212 -21.98 -3.45 19.99
C ALA A 212 -21.24 -2.87 18.77
N ILE A 213 -20.62 -1.70 18.96
CA ILE A 213 -19.77 -1.06 17.94
C ILE A 213 -18.49 -1.89 17.76
N ASP A 214 -17.82 -2.27 18.85
CA ASP A 214 -16.61 -3.09 18.79
C ASP A 214 -16.84 -4.43 18.10
N LYS A 215 -17.99 -5.07 18.33
CA LYS A 215 -18.37 -6.32 17.66
C LYS A 215 -18.58 -6.12 16.16
N TYR A 216 -19.24 -5.03 15.75
CA TYR A 216 -19.38 -4.67 14.33
C TYR A 216 -17.99 -4.48 13.67
N PHE A 217 -17.10 -3.66 14.24
CA PHE A 217 -15.78 -3.43 13.65
C PHE A 217 -14.94 -4.71 13.56
N LYS A 218 -15.07 -5.63 14.54
CA LYS A 218 -14.45 -6.96 14.48
C LYS A 218 -15.08 -7.87 13.41
N SER A 219 -16.40 -7.82 13.20
CA SER A 219 -17.06 -8.58 12.14
C SER A 219 -16.63 -8.13 10.74
N GLN A 220 -16.17 -6.88 10.61
CA GLN A 220 -15.53 -6.36 9.40
C GLN A 220 -14.04 -6.75 9.25
N GLY A 221 -13.52 -7.60 10.13
CA GLY A 221 -12.16 -8.15 10.03
C GLY A 221 -11.06 -7.37 10.77
N LEU A 222 -11.41 -6.37 11.57
CA LEU A 222 -10.43 -5.66 12.39
C LEU A 222 -10.03 -6.48 13.63
N PRO A 223 -8.73 -6.47 14.02
CA PRO A 223 -8.25 -7.26 15.16
C PRO A 223 -8.79 -6.76 16.51
N MET A 224 -9.18 -5.49 16.58
CA MET A 224 -9.66 -4.82 17.78
C MET A 224 -10.79 -3.85 17.41
N GLY A 225 -11.80 -3.74 18.27
CA GLY A 225 -12.82 -2.71 18.13
C GLY A 225 -12.31 -1.34 18.61
N PRO A 226 -12.89 -0.23 18.15
CA PRO A 226 -12.40 1.11 18.45
C PRO A 226 -12.39 1.46 19.95
N TYR A 227 -13.39 1.04 20.73
CA TYR A 227 -13.41 1.34 22.17
C TYR A 227 -12.46 0.44 22.95
N GLN A 228 -12.30 -0.83 22.55
CA GLN A 228 -11.26 -1.70 23.09
C GLN A 228 -9.87 -1.11 22.80
N LEU A 229 -9.68 -0.48 21.64
CA LEU A 229 -8.42 0.18 21.29
C LEU A 229 -8.16 1.41 22.17
N PHE A 230 -9.17 2.23 22.45
CA PHE A 230 -9.03 3.36 23.38
C PHE A 230 -8.62 2.91 24.77
N ASP A 231 -9.22 1.83 25.27
CA ASP A 231 -8.84 1.23 26.54
C ASP A 231 -7.42 0.63 26.52
N TYR A 232 -7.01 0.05 25.39
CA TYR A 232 -5.68 -0.53 25.23
C TYR A 232 -4.59 0.56 25.24
N VAL A 233 -4.83 1.66 24.53
CA VAL A 233 -3.93 2.83 24.46
C VAL A 233 -3.91 3.59 25.78
N GLY A 234 -5.09 3.86 26.35
CA GLY A 234 -5.30 4.63 27.57
C GLY A 234 -6.23 5.81 27.35
N LEU A 235 -7.30 5.88 28.14
CA LEU A 235 -8.32 6.94 28.01
C LEU A 235 -7.77 8.34 28.30
N ASP A 236 -6.81 8.45 29.22
CA ASP A 236 -6.10 9.70 29.50
C ASP A 236 -5.32 10.19 28.29
N THR A 237 -4.62 9.31 27.58
CA THR A 237 -3.92 9.67 26.35
C THR A 237 -4.88 10.18 25.28
N VAL A 238 -6.04 9.53 25.11
CA VAL A 238 -7.08 9.99 24.17
C VAL A 238 -7.61 11.39 24.56
N VAL A 239 -7.94 11.60 25.84
CA VAL A 239 -8.45 12.88 26.34
C VAL A 239 -7.40 14.00 26.22
N ASP A 240 -6.14 13.72 26.56
CA ASP A 240 -5.06 14.69 26.47
C ASP A 240 -4.79 15.10 25.01
N SER A 241 -4.83 14.16 24.07
CA SER A 241 -4.78 14.45 22.63
C SER A 241 -5.95 15.33 22.18
N LEU A 242 -7.18 15.01 22.57
CA LEU A 242 -8.36 15.82 22.21
C LEU A 242 -8.29 17.24 22.79
N LYS A 243 -7.83 17.40 24.03
CA LYS A 243 -7.59 18.72 24.65
C LYS A 243 -6.53 19.51 23.89
N TYR A 244 -5.45 18.85 23.50
CA TYR A 244 -4.38 19.46 22.71
C TYR A 244 -4.90 19.98 21.36
N TYR A 245 -5.61 19.15 20.59
CA TYR A 245 -6.23 19.58 19.33
C TYR A 245 -7.34 20.62 19.55
N GLY A 246 -8.01 20.56 20.69
CA GLY A 246 -8.99 21.56 21.14
C GLY A 246 -8.40 22.96 21.18
N LYS A 247 -7.15 23.05 21.64
CA LYS A 247 -6.40 24.30 21.76
C LYS A 247 -5.74 24.72 20.44
N GLU A 248 -5.11 23.77 19.74
CA GLU A 248 -4.21 24.10 18.62
C GLU A 248 -4.84 24.00 17.23
N LEU A 249 -5.92 23.22 17.05
CA LEU A 249 -6.57 23.00 15.75
C LEU A 249 -7.99 23.56 15.71
N SER A 250 -8.86 23.10 16.61
CA SER A 250 -10.26 23.52 16.65
C SER A 250 -10.87 23.28 18.03
N PRO A 251 -11.63 24.26 18.59
CA PRO A 251 -12.33 24.08 19.86
C PRO A 251 -13.25 22.86 19.93
N ASP A 252 -13.69 22.32 18.77
CA ASP A 252 -14.53 21.13 18.69
C ASP A 252 -13.90 19.90 19.35
N TYR A 253 -12.59 19.70 19.19
CA TYR A 253 -11.91 18.55 19.77
C TYR A 253 -11.98 18.55 21.30
N GLY A 254 -12.04 19.73 21.92
CA GLY A 254 -12.19 19.90 23.36
C GLY A 254 -13.63 19.81 23.89
N LYS A 255 -14.64 19.63 23.02
CA LYS A 255 -16.06 19.59 23.45
C LYS A 255 -16.47 18.27 24.08
N CYS A 256 -15.75 17.18 23.81
CA CYS A 256 -16.12 15.88 24.35
C CYS A 256 -15.54 15.67 25.76
N HIS A 257 -16.43 15.47 26.73
CA HIS A 257 -16.11 15.20 28.14
C HIS A 257 -16.50 13.78 28.58
N ALA A 258 -16.83 12.91 27.61
CA ALA A 258 -17.46 11.63 27.91
C ALA A 258 -16.55 10.66 28.68
N PHE A 259 -15.24 10.86 28.62
CA PHE A 259 -14.25 10.05 29.32
C PHE A 259 -13.71 10.67 30.61
N ASP A 260 -14.07 11.91 30.96
CA ASP A 260 -13.48 12.63 32.11
C ASP A 260 -13.66 11.88 33.44
N SER A 261 -14.83 11.26 33.65
CA SER A 261 -15.10 10.45 34.84
C SER A 261 -14.17 9.24 34.98
N PHE A 262 -13.72 8.64 33.88
CA PHE A 262 -12.73 7.55 33.90
C PHE A 262 -11.35 8.06 34.33
N ILE A 263 -11.00 9.29 33.93
CA ILE A 263 -9.74 9.93 34.32
C ILE A 263 -9.74 10.22 35.82
N GLU A 264 -10.81 10.84 36.32
CA GLU A 264 -10.97 11.18 37.74
C GLU A 264 -10.94 9.93 38.64
N SER A 265 -11.54 8.83 38.19
CA SER A 265 -11.56 7.55 38.92
C SER A 265 -10.33 6.66 38.69
N LYS A 266 -9.35 7.09 37.88
CA LYS A 266 -8.16 6.32 37.50
C LYS A 266 -8.49 4.97 36.84
N HIS A 267 -9.60 4.91 36.10
CA HIS A 267 -9.99 3.79 35.26
C HIS A 267 -9.55 4.07 33.82
N LEU A 268 -8.26 3.95 33.56
CA LEU A 268 -7.60 4.37 32.32
C LEU A 268 -7.46 3.25 31.28
N GLY A 269 -8.15 2.12 31.42
CA GLY A 269 -8.07 0.97 30.52
C GLY A 269 -7.07 -0.11 30.97
N LEU A 270 -6.33 -0.69 30.02
CA LEU A 270 -5.44 -1.84 30.23
C LEU A 270 -4.43 -1.60 31.35
N LYS A 271 -3.80 -0.42 31.39
CA LYS A 271 -2.75 -0.09 32.36
C LYS A 271 -3.22 0.01 33.81
N THR A 272 -4.52 0.17 34.04
CA THR A 272 -5.14 0.20 35.37
C THR A 272 -6.05 -1.01 35.62
N GLY A 273 -6.13 -1.95 34.68
CA GLY A 273 -7.01 -3.13 34.77
C GLY A 273 -8.49 -2.84 34.50
N SER A 274 -8.85 -1.60 34.16
CA SER A 274 -10.24 -1.18 33.95
C SER A 274 -10.32 0.18 33.26
N GLY A 275 -11.23 0.33 32.31
CA GLY A 275 -11.65 1.56 31.64
C GLY A 275 -13.09 1.41 31.17
N ILE A 276 -13.36 1.59 29.87
CA ILE A 276 -14.62 1.21 29.23
C ILE A 276 -14.94 -0.27 29.50
N TYR A 277 -13.90 -1.12 29.48
CA TYR A 277 -13.98 -2.55 29.81
C TYR A 277 -13.13 -2.89 31.04
N LYS A 278 -13.41 -4.04 31.64
CA LYS A 278 -12.50 -4.66 32.61
C LYS A 278 -11.40 -5.42 31.88
N TRP A 279 -10.18 -5.40 32.41
CA TRP A 279 -9.04 -6.08 31.82
C TRP A 279 -8.48 -7.13 32.79
N GLU A 280 -8.38 -8.38 32.33
CA GLU A 280 -7.79 -9.49 33.07
C GLU A 280 -6.72 -10.17 32.21
N ASN A 281 -5.53 -10.37 32.78
CA ASN A 281 -4.40 -11.01 32.09
C ASN A 281 -4.08 -10.40 30.71
N GLY A 282 -4.20 -9.07 30.58
CA GLY A 282 -3.94 -8.34 29.34
C GLY A 282 -5.04 -8.47 28.28
N LYS A 283 -6.21 -9.02 28.61
CA LYS A 283 -7.37 -9.14 27.70
C LYS A 283 -8.57 -8.36 28.23
N ALA A 284 -9.26 -7.67 27.34
CA ALA A 284 -10.52 -6.99 27.65
C ALA A 284 -11.66 -8.01 27.82
N ILE A 285 -12.42 -7.88 28.90
CA ILE A 285 -13.67 -8.61 29.14
C ILE A 285 -14.79 -7.78 28.53
N ILE A 286 -15.13 -8.11 27.29
CA ILE A 286 -16.17 -7.42 26.51
C ILE A 286 -17.48 -8.21 26.65
N PRO A 287 -18.56 -7.60 27.16
CA PRO A 287 -19.87 -8.25 27.22
C PRO A 287 -20.36 -8.64 25.82
N ASP A 288 -21.12 -9.72 25.72
CA ASP A 288 -21.79 -10.04 24.46
C ASP A 288 -22.91 -9.03 24.19
N ALA A 289 -23.04 -8.62 22.93
CA ALA A 289 -24.05 -7.69 22.45
C ALA A 289 -24.42 -7.98 21.00
N GLU A 290 -25.57 -7.49 20.56
CA GLU A 290 -25.89 -7.43 19.13
C GLU A 290 -25.01 -6.38 18.44
N GLU A 291 -24.59 -6.66 17.21
CA GLU A 291 -23.78 -5.74 16.40
C GLU A 291 -24.55 -4.45 16.08
N SER A 292 -23.86 -3.32 16.07
CA SER A 292 -24.44 -2.02 15.72
C SER A 292 -23.53 -1.27 14.76
N ASP A 293 -24.05 -0.95 13.57
CA ASP A 293 -23.39 -0.21 12.48
C ASP A 293 -23.71 1.30 12.49
N LYS A 294 -24.37 1.80 13.56
CA LYS A 294 -24.66 3.25 13.75
C LYS A 294 -23.42 4.14 13.69
N ILE A 295 -22.26 3.55 13.97
CA ILE A 295 -20.95 4.05 13.59
C ILE A 295 -20.32 2.93 12.79
N ASN A 296 -19.93 3.21 11.54
CA ASN A 296 -19.40 2.19 10.62
C ASN A 296 -18.06 2.60 10.01
N LEU A 297 -17.46 1.69 9.22
CA LEU A 297 -16.17 1.92 8.57
C LEU A 297 -16.19 3.13 7.62
N MET A 298 -17.31 3.36 6.93
CA MET A 298 -17.44 4.49 6.02
C MET A 298 -17.39 5.84 6.76
N ASP A 299 -17.92 5.90 8.00
CA ASP A 299 -17.79 7.10 8.84
C ASP A 299 -16.32 7.44 9.11
N MET A 300 -15.52 6.45 9.50
CA MET A 300 -14.09 6.63 9.79
C MET A 300 -13.32 7.02 8.54
N PHE A 301 -13.50 6.28 7.45
CA PHE A 301 -12.81 6.57 6.20
C PHE A 301 -13.17 7.94 5.63
N ALA A 302 -14.44 8.34 5.69
CA ALA A 302 -14.84 9.66 5.21
C ALA A 302 -14.16 10.78 6.01
N LEU A 303 -14.05 10.64 7.34
CA LEU A 303 -13.33 11.60 8.18
C LEU A 303 -11.83 11.63 7.91
N GLU A 304 -11.18 10.46 7.77
CA GLU A 304 -9.75 10.37 7.43
C GLU A 304 -9.46 11.00 6.06
N ILE A 305 -10.29 10.71 5.04
CA ILE A 305 -10.18 11.28 3.69
C ILE A 305 -10.35 12.80 3.75
N ASN A 306 -11.30 13.28 4.53
CA ASN A 306 -11.56 14.71 4.70
C ASN A 306 -10.41 15.45 5.38
N GLU A 307 -9.77 14.83 6.37
CA GLU A 307 -8.61 15.42 7.01
C GLU A 307 -7.37 15.34 6.10
N ALA A 308 -7.21 14.25 5.34
CA ALA A 308 -6.17 14.14 4.33
C ALA A 308 -6.29 15.22 3.24
N THR A 309 -7.49 15.54 2.77
CA THR A 309 -7.67 16.65 1.80
C THR A 309 -7.35 18.01 2.42
N ARG A 310 -7.65 18.25 3.70
CA ARG A 310 -7.24 19.48 4.41
C ARG A 310 -5.72 19.59 4.51
N LEU A 311 -5.03 18.52 4.88
CA LEU A 311 -3.56 18.49 4.92
C LEU A 311 -2.94 18.84 3.56
N ILE A 312 -3.55 18.39 2.46
CA ILE A 312 -3.12 18.72 1.10
C ILE A 312 -3.44 20.18 0.75
N GLU A 313 -4.63 20.67 1.09
CA GLU A 313 -5.03 22.07 0.90
C GLU A 313 -4.10 23.04 1.61
N ASP A 314 -3.69 22.69 2.83
CA ASP A 314 -2.83 23.50 3.70
C ASP A 314 -1.34 23.37 3.35
N GLY A 315 -0.99 22.45 2.44
CA GLY A 315 0.39 22.20 2.01
C GLY A 315 1.25 21.50 3.07
N VAL A 316 0.64 20.76 3.99
CA VAL A 316 1.33 20.07 5.09
C VAL A 316 2.11 18.86 4.60
N ALA A 317 1.52 18.04 3.74
CA ALA A 317 2.16 16.84 3.21
C ALA A 317 1.61 16.49 1.82
N SER A 318 2.40 15.73 1.05
CA SER A 318 1.97 15.21 -0.24
C SER A 318 0.96 14.06 -0.07
N PRO A 319 0.13 13.73 -1.08
CA PRO A 319 -0.75 12.57 -1.03
C PRO A 319 0.00 11.25 -0.73
N ASP A 320 1.20 11.08 -1.31
CA ASP A 320 2.01 9.87 -1.12
C ASP A 320 2.60 9.78 0.31
N ASP A 321 3.02 10.92 0.87
CA ASP A 321 3.47 11.01 2.27
C ASP A 321 2.33 10.72 3.23
N ILE A 322 1.11 11.22 2.95
CA ILE A 322 -0.08 10.94 3.77
C ILE A 322 -0.43 9.44 3.74
N GLU A 323 -0.45 8.85 2.53
CA GLU A 323 -0.72 7.42 2.35
C GLU A 323 0.32 6.57 3.10
N THR A 324 1.61 6.88 2.92
CA THR A 324 2.74 6.20 3.58
C THR A 324 2.66 6.37 5.09
N GLY A 325 2.34 7.58 5.56
CA GLY A 325 2.14 7.93 6.95
C GLY A 325 1.12 7.02 7.61
N VAL A 326 -0.09 6.98 7.09
CA VAL A 326 -1.16 6.18 7.69
C VAL A 326 -0.84 4.68 7.65
N LYS A 327 -0.30 4.17 6.52
CA LYS A 327 0.06 2.75 6.39
C LYS A 327 1.05 2.30 7.45
N TYR A 328 2.17 3.00 7.59
CA TYR A 328 3.24 2.55 8.48
C TYR A 328 3.12 3.09 9.92
N GLY A 329 2.43 4.21 10.11
CA GLY A 329 2.18 4.81 11.43
C GLY A 329 1.05 4.11 12.19
N LEU A 330 -0.02 3.72 11.50
CA LEU A 330 -1.13 2.97 12.09
C LEU A 330 -1.06 1.46 11.81
N ASN A 331 0.01 0.98 11.16
CA ASN A 331 0.22 -0.42 10.78
C ASN A 331 -0.97 -1.01 9.99
N ARG A 332 -1.49 -0.22 9.04
CA ARG A 332 -2.61 -0.57 8.16
C ARG A 332 -2.11 -0.99 6.77
N PRO A 333 -2.84 -1.86 6.06
CA PRO A 333 -2.47 -2.27 4.70
C PRO A 333 -2.59 -1.12 3.68
N PHE A 334 -3.43 -0.13 3.96
CA PHE A 334 -3.73 1.03 3.12
C PHE A 334 -3.91 2.30 3.98
N GLY A 335 -3.75 3.45 3.35
CA GLY A 335 -4.05 4.78 3.89
C GLY A 335 -5.29 5.39 3.23
N PRO A 336 -5.60 6.65 3.57
CA PRO A 336 -6.85 7.29 3.15
C PRO A 336 -6.92 7.55 1.64
N ILE A 337 -5.78 7.66 0.94
CA ILE A 337 -5.76 7.95 -0.51
C ILE A 337 -6.15 6.69 -1.27
N THR A 338 -5.62 5.53 -0.86
CA THR A 338 -6.04 4.24 -1.44
C THR A 338 -7.53 3.99 -1.21
N VAL A 339 -8.06 4.28 -0.01
CA VAL A 339 -9.49 4.16 0.26
C VAL A 339 -10.30 5.11 -0.62
N ALA A 340 -9.92 6.37 -0.70
CA ALA A 340 -10.61 7.36 -1.53
C ALA A 340 -10.62 7.00 -3.02
N ASN A 341 -9.57 6.38 -3.54
CA ASN A 341 -9.53 5.91 -4.93
C ASN A 341 -10.57 4.82 -5.23
N GLY A 342 -10.97 4.05 -4.20
CA GLY A 342 -12.05 3.07 -4.25
C GLY A 342 -13.45 3.66 -4.05
N LEU A 343 -13.57 4.97 -3.80
CA LEU A 343 -14.84 5.66 -3.54
C LEU A 343 -15.09 6.76 -4.59
N SER A 344 -16.36 7.15 -4.73
CA SER A 344 -16.75 8.39 -5.39
C SER A 344 -16.64 9.57 -4.42
N ASN A 345 -16.45 10.78 -4.96
CA ASN A 345 -16.49 12.00 -4.15
C ASN A 345 -17.85 12.17 -3.47
N ASP A 346 -18.93 11.76 -4.14
CA ASP A 346 -20.31 11.91 -3.67
C ASP A 346 -20.57 11.05 -2.43
N GLU A 347 -20.11 9.79 -2.42
CA GLU A 347 -20.21 8.91 -1.26
C GLU A 347 -19.53 9.51 -0.01
N VAL A 348 -18.34 10.10 -0.19
CA VAL A 348 -17.62 10.75 0.90
C VAL A 348 -18.34 12.03 1.34
N LEU A 349 -18.78 12.86 0.40
CA LEU A 349 -19.49 14.11 0.67
C LEU A 349 -20.82 13.88 1.42
N GLU A 350 -21.60 12.89 1.02
CA GLU A 350 -22.86 12.51 1.67
C GLU A 350 -22.63 12.02 3.10
N THR A 351 -21.59 11.20 3.30
CA THR A 351 -21.21 10.71 4.63
C THR A 351 -20.82 11.86 5.55
N LEU A 352 -19.97 12.77 5.09
CA LEU A 352 -19.55 13.94 5.87
C LEU A 352 -20.72 14.89 6.19
N LYS A 353 -21.63 15.13 5.24
CA LYS A 353 -22.85 15.92 5.48
C LYS A 353 -23.75 15.28 6.53
N ARG A 354 -23.90 13.95 6.51
CA ARG A 354 -24.65 13.21 7.54
C ARG A 354 -23.99 13.36 8.91
N LEU A 355 -22.69 13.13 9.01
CA LEU A 355 -21.93 13.27 10.26
C LEU A 355 -22.01 14.69 10.81
N TYR A 356 -21.83 15.71 9.95
CA TYR A 356 -21.99 17.11 10.34
C TYR A 356 -23.39 17.41 10.86
N THR A 357 -24.44 16.94 10.16
CA THR A 357 -25.84 17.14 10.59
C THR A 357 -26.14 16.47 11.93
N GLN A 358 -25.60 15.27 12.14
CA GLN A 358 -25.85 14.46 13.34
C GLN A 358 -25.13 14.98 14.58
N TYR A 359 -23.87 15.42 14.42
CA TYR A 359 -23.01 15.80 15.55
C TYR A 359 -22.83 17.30 15.72
N ASN A 360 -23.08 18.10 14.66
CA ASN A 360 -22.91 19.55 14.64
C ASN A 360 -21.51 20.02 15.08
N LEU A 361 -20.48 19.33 14.55
CA LEU A 361 -19.07 19.63 14.77
C LEU A 361 -18.47 20.15 13.47
N GLU A 362 -17.95 21.37 13.48
CA GLU A 362 -17.32 22.05 12.34
C GLU A 362 -16.18 21.21 11.73
N VAL A 363 -15.43 20.49 12.56
CA VAL A 363 -14.36 19.59 12.08
C VAL A 363 -14.89 18.44 11.20
N PHE A 364 -16.18 18.13 11.22
CA PHE A 364 -16.81 17.14 10.33
C PHE A 364 -17.34 17.73 9.02
N LYS A 365 -17.29 19.06 8.83
CA LYS A 365 -17.67 19.67 7.55
C LYS A 365 -16.77 19.18 6.42
N PRO A 366 -17.32 18.91 5.23
CA PRO A 366 -16.49 18.59 4.08
C PRO A 366 -15.49 19.71 3.79
N SER A 367 -14.25 19.33 3.49
CA SER A 367 -13.19 20.21 3.01
C SER A 367 -13.55 20.79 1.65
N LYS A 368 -12.88 21.89 1.27
CA LYS A 368 -13.16 22.58 0.01
C LYS A 368 -12.98 21.66 -1.20
N THR A 369 -11.99 20.78 -1.16
CA THR A 369 -11.71 19.78 -2.20
C THR A 369 -12.87 18.81 -2.38
N ILE A 370 -13.46 18.33 -1.27
CA ILE A 370 -14.60 17.41 -1.32
C ILE A 370 -15.87 18.15 -1.75
N GLU A 371 -16.11 19.37 -1.24
CA GLU A 371 -17.26 20.20 -1.65
C GLU A 371 -17.24 20.56 -3.14
N THR A 372 -16.06 20.78 -3.70
CA THR A 372 -15.89 21.15 -5.11
C THR A 372 -15.75 19.95 -6.05
N HIS A 373 -15.95 18.73 -5.55
CA HIS A 373 -15.83 17.47 -6.29
C HIS A 373 -14.45 17.24 -6.93
N LYS A 374 -13.39 17.70 -6.26
CA LYS A 374 -11.99 17.63 -6.73
C LYS A 374 -11.14 16.61 -5.97
N MET A 375 -11.74 15.73 -5.17
CA MET A 375 -11.02 14.72 -4.37
C MET A 375 -10.01 13.92 -5.21
N LYS A 376 -10.43 13.36 -6.34
CA LYS A 376 -9.54 12.58 -7.22
C LYS A 376 -8.46 13.45 -7.86
N GLU A 377 -8.74 14.71 -8.19
CA GLU A 377 -7.72 15.61 -8.72
C GLU A 377 -6.66 15.92 -7.68
N ALA A 378 -7.07 16.21 -6.44
CA ALA A 378 -6.17 16.53 -5.33
C ALA A 378 -5.21 15.37 -5.01
N PHE A 379 -5.70 14.13 -5.06
CA PHE A 379 -4.88 12.94 -4.82
C PHE A 379 -4.01 12.53 -6.02
N ASN A 380 -4.31 13.01 -7.23
CA ASN A 380 -3.51 12.78 -8.44
C ASN A 380 -2.61 13.97 -8.81
N LYS A 381 -2.57 15.03 -8.01
CA LYS A 381 -1.63 16.14 -8.20
C LYS A 381 -0.21 15.60 -8.04
N LYS A 382 0.50 15.47 -9.17
CA LYS A 382 1.95 15.25 -9.17
C LYS A 382 2.63 16.47 -8.54
N PRO A 383 3.57 16.29 -7.61
CA PRO A 383 4.57 17.31 -7.33
C PRO A 383 5.33 17.60 -8.63
N ASP A 384 5.54 18.88 -8.95
CA ASP A 384 6.49 19.27 -9.99
C ASP A 384 7.85 18.58 -9.77
N GLU A 385 8.49 18.22 -10.87
CA GLU A 385 9.41 17.09 -11.03
C GLU A 385 10.60 16.97 -10.05
N ILE A 386 11.02 15.71 -9.85
CA ILE A 386 12.28 15.16 -9.27
C ILE A 386 12.16 14.88 -7.74
N LYS A 387 12.25 13.64 -7.24
CA LYS A 387 13.19 12.55 -7.55
C LYS A 387 12.49 11.25 -7.99
N LYS A 388 13.02 10.65 -9.05
CA LYS A 388 12.88 9.22 -9.37
C LYS A 388 13.42 8.42 -8.19
N GLU A 389 12.55 7.95 -7.31
CA GLU A 389 12.74 6.60 -6.80
C GLU A 389 12.37 5.66 -7.95
N GLU A 390 13.23 4.67 -8.20
CA GLU A 390 12.99 3.63 -9.19
C GLU A 390 11.68 2.91 -8.84
N LYS A 391 10.57 3.36 -9.44
CA LYS A 391 9.40 2.50 -9.62
C LYS A 391 9.93 1.25 -10.30
N SER A 392 9.98 0.13 -9.57
CA SER A 392 10.17 -1.16 -10.22
C SER A 392 9.08 -1.25 -11.27
N GLU A 393 9.48 -1.28 -12.53
CA GLU A 393 8.56 -1.33 -13.67
C GLU A 393 7.68 -2.57 -13.49
N ILE A 394 6.39 -2.38 -13.18
CA ILE A 394 5.44 -3.49 -12.89
C ILE A 394 5.05 -4.26 -14.15
N LEU A 395 5.34 -3.69 -15.32
CA LEU A 395 5.06 -4.23 -16.64
C LEU A 395 6.12 -3.71 -17.62
N GLY A 396 6.92 -4.60 -18.18
CA GLY A 396 7.85 -4.27 -19.25
C GLY A 396 7.22 -4.48 -20.63
N TYR A 397 7.54 -3.62 -21.60
CA TYR A 397 7.15 -3.79 -23.00
C TYR A 397 8.31 -3.53 -23.95
N ARG A 398 8.50 -4.42 -24.92
CA ARG A 398 9.51 -4.26 -25.99
C ARG A 398 9.00 -4.83 -27.31
N ILE A 399 9.54 -4.33 -28.42
CA ILE A 399 9.21 -4.81 -29.77
C ILE A 399 10.46 -5.42 -30.41
N GLU A 400 10.31 -6.60 -31.01
CA GLU A 400 11.30 -7.24 -31.85
C GLU A 400 10.70 -7.54 -33.24
N GLY A 401 11.08 -6.76 -34.25
CA GLY A 401 10.50 -6.88 -35.59
C GLY A 401 8.99 -6.59 -35.56
N LYS A 402 8.17 -7.59 -35.92
CA LYS A 402 6.69 -7.51 -35.87
C LYS A 402 6.08 -8.17 -34.63
N VAL A 403 6.88 -8.42 -33.59
CA VAL A 403 6.46 -9.08 -32.35
C VAL A 403 6.57 -8.11 -31.17
N GLY A 404 5.46 -7.87 -30.47
CA GLY A 404 5.44 -7.16 -29.19
C GLY A 404 5.59 -8.16 -28.03
N ILE A 405 6.32 -7.79 -26.98
CA ILE A 405 6.56 -8.65 -25.82
C ILE A 405 6.18 -7.87 -24.56
N ILE A 406 5.11 -8.31 -23.89
CA ILE A 406 4.70 -7.85 -22.57
C ILE A 406 5.30 -8.78 -21.53
N THR A 407 6.04 -8.22 -20.56
CA THR A 407 6.60 -8.95 -19.42
C THR A 407 5.93 -8.47 -18.13
N LEU A 408 5.21 -9.37 -17.44
CA LEU A 408 4.63 -9.10 -16.13
C LEU A 408 5.75 -9.09 -15.08
N MET A 409 5.81 -8.03 -14.27
CA MET A 409 6.91 -7.79 -13.31
C MET A 409 6.39 -7.28 -11.95
N ASN A 410 5.15 -7.58 -11.59
CA ASN A 410 4.55 -7.13 -10.34
C ASN A 410 5.00 -7.99 -9.14
N GLY A 411 6.10 -7.57 -8.53
CA GLY A 411 6.71 -8.28 -7.41
C GLY A 411 7.21 -9.67 -7.82
N LYS A 412 7.44 -10.53 -6.82
CA LYS A 412 8.08 -11.84 -7.05
C LYS A 412 7.19 -12.82 -7.82
N ASN A 413 5.87 -12.75 -7.65
CA ASN A 413 4.91 -13.75 -8.13
C ASN A 413 3.92 -13.18 -9.16
N ASN A 414 4.13 -11.96 -9.65
CA ASN A 414 3.26 -11.31 -10.65
C ASN A 414 1.78 -11.35 -10.26
N LEU A 415 1.46 -10.91 -9.03
CA LEU A 415 0.08 -10.87 -8.57
C LEU A 415 -0.74 -9.90 -9.43
N MET A 416 -1.96 -10.28 -9.79
CA MET A 416 -2.90 -9.47 -10.56
C MET A 416 -3.53 -8.42 -9.63
N SER A 417 -2.79 -7.34 -9.41
CA SER A 417 -3.25 -6.14 -8.72
C SER A 417 -4.01 -5.22 -9.69
N PHE A 418 -4.85 -4.32 -9.17
CA PHE A 418 -5.52 -3.31 -9.99
C PHE A 418 -4.56 -2.45 -10.83
N GLU A 419 -3.38 -2.12 -10.29
CA GLU A 419 -2.34 -1.36 -10.97
C GLU A 419 -1.77 -2.14 -12.16
N LEU A 420 -1.54 -3.45 -11.98
CA LEU A 420 -1.07 -4.33 -13.06
C LEU A 420 -2.14 -4.49 -14.15
N LEU A 421 -3.41 -4.72 -13.77
CA LEU A 421 -4.53 -4.79 -14.72
C LEU A 421 -4.61 -3.50 -15.56
N LYS A 422 -4.55 -2.33 -14.92
CA LYS A 422 -4.52 -1.04 -15.61
C LYS A 422 -3.28 -0.85 -16.48
N ALA A 423 -2.13 -1.36 -16.06
CA ALA A 423 -0.91 -1.29 -16.86
C ALA A 423 -1.04 -2.14 -18.13
N VAL A 424 -1.57 -3.36 -18.00
CA VAL A 424 -1.90 -4.22 -19.14
C VAL A 424 -2.90 -3.53 -20.06
N ASP A 425 -3.98 -2.94 -19.53
CA ASP A 425 -5.00 -2.24 -20.31
C ASP A 425 -4.41 -1.08 -21.14
N ARG A 426 -3.60 -0.21 -20.51
CA ARG A 426 -2.90 0.86 -21.23
C ARG A 426 -1.93 0.32 -22.28
N GLN A 427 -1.26 -0.79 -21.99
CA GLN A 427 -0.34 -1.39 -22.95
C GLN A 427 -1.08 -2.01 -24.14
N LEU A 428 -2.29 -2.53 -23.91
CA LEU A 428 -3.19 -2.98 -24.95
C LEU A 428 -3.63 -1.83 -25.86
N ASP A 429 -3.91 -0.62 -25.33
CA ASP A 429 -4.17 0.57 -26.17
C ASP A 429 -3.02 0.83 -27.15
N LEU A 430 -1.77 0.83 -26.65
CA LEU A 430 -0.59 1.07 -27.48
C LEU A 430 -0.36 -0.03 -28.52
N ILE A 431 -0.67 -1.28 -28.17
CA ILE A 431 -0.54 -2.44 -29.08
C ILE A 431 -1.61 -2.40 -30.18
N GLU A 432 -2.82 -1.96 -29.84
CA GLU A 432 -3.93 -1.83 -30.78
C GLU A 432 -3.58 -0.83 -31.89
N GLU A 433 -2.93 0.28 -31.53
CA GLU A 433 -2.44 1.30 -32.47
C GLU A 433 -1.15 0.91 -33.22
N ALA A 434 -0.40 -0.08 -32.72
CA ALA A 434 0.88 -0.49 -33.30
C ALA A 434 0.68 -1.35 -34.57
N ASN A 435 0.53 -0.70 -35.72
CA ASN A 435 0.37 -1.36 -37.03
C ASN A 435 1.58 -2.23 -37.45
N ASN A 436 2.75 -2.00 -36.87
CA ASN A 436 3.95 -2.80 -37.11
C ASN A 436 4.00 -4.09 -36.28
N VAL A 437 3.14 -4.25 -35.27
CA VAL A 437 3.08 -5.45 -34.43
C VAL A 437 1.94 -6.34 -34.93
N ASN A 438 2.23 -7.62 -35.18
CA ASN A 438 1.23 -8.61 -35.63
C ASN A 438 0.98 -9.69 -34.57
N VAL A 439 2.00 -9.98 -33.76
CA VAL A 439 1.98 -11.00 -32.72
C VAL A 439 2.42 -10.39 -31.40
N VAL A 440 1.78 -10.76 -30.31
CA VAL A 440 2.10 -10.30 -28.96
C VAL A 440 2.39 -11.52 -28.09
N ILE A 441 3.55 -11.54 -27.44
CA ILE A 441 3.86 -12.51 -26.39
C ILE A 441 3.57 -11.85 -25.04
N ILE A 442 2.77 -12.49 -24.20
CA ILE A 442 2.64 -12.15 -22.78
C ILE A 442 3.41 -13.21 -21.99
N ARG A 443 4.31 -12.76 -21.11
CA ARG A 443 5.14 -13.65 -20.28
C ARG A 443 5.28 -13.13 -18.85
N GLY A 444 5.68 -14.01 -17.94
CA GLY A 444 6.05 -13.68 -16.57
C GLY A 444 7.49 -13.23 -16.42
N ASN A 445 7.90 -13.06 -15.16
CA ASN A 445 9.30 -13.00 -14.75
C ASN A 445 9.84 -14.44 -14.60
N ASP A 446 11.12 -14.58 -14.24
CA ASP A 446 11.81 -15.88 -14.11
C ASP A 446 11.22 -16.84 -13.06
N ARG A 447 10.21 -16.44 -12.28
CA ARG A 447 9.61 -17.27 -11.23
C ARG A 447 8.18 -17.71 -11.51
N ALA A 448 7.39 -16.86 -12.15
CA ALA A 448 5.98 -17.14 -12.39
C ALA A 448 5.44 -16.30 -13.54
N PHE A 449 4.57 -16.91 -14.35
CA PHE A 449 3.64 -16.16 -15.19
C PHE A 449 2.80 -15.22 -14.31
N SER A 450 2.03 -15.78 -13.38
CA SER A 450 1.30 -15.07 -12.34
C SER A 450 0.70 -16.05 -11.33
N ALA A 451 0.79 -15.74 -10.04
CA ALA A 451 0.22 -16.55 -8.96
C ALA A 451 -1.24 -16.21 -8.62
N GLY A 452 -1.92 -15.37 -9.41
CA GLY A 452 -3.34 -15.05 -9.24
C GLY A 452 -3.61 -13.62 -8.76
N ALA A 453 -4.85 -13.37 -8.36
CA ALA A 453 -5.31 -12.05 -7.90
C ALA A 453 -4.60 -11.61 -6.61
N ASP A 454 -4.35 -10.30 -6.48
CA ASP A 454 -3.86 -9.73 -5.24
C ASP A 454 -5.03 -9.52 -4.25
N LEU A 455 -5.20 -10.45 -3.32
CA LEU A 455 -6.28 -10.40 -2.32
C LEU A 455 -5.99 -9.44 -1.15
N SER A 456 -4.85 -8.74 -1.14
CA SER A 456 -4.53 -7.74 -0.12
C SER A 456 -5.19 -6.37 -0.38
N GLN A 457 -5.81 -6.18 -1.55
CA GLN A 457 -6.45 -4.93 -1.92
C GLN A 457 -7.76 -4.71 -1.16
N PHE A 458 -7.96 -3.47 -0.70
CA PHE A 458 -9.21 -3.08 -0.04
C PHE A 458 -10.36 -2.99 -1.04
N ILE A 459 -11.47 -3.64 -0.71
CA ILE A 459 -12.69 -3.61 -1.50
C ILE A 459 -13.83 -3.21 -0.55
N SER A 460 -14.38 -2.03 -0.76
CA SER A 460 -15.31 -1.40 0.19
C SER A 460 -16.67 -2.09 0.29
N ASN A 461 -17.14 -2.73 -0.78
CA ASN A 461 -18.43 -3.41 -0.83
C ASN A 461 -18.51 -4.42 -2.00
N PRO A 462 -19.52 -5.32 -2.00
CA PRO A 462 -19.70 -6.32 -3.07
C PRO A 462 -19.86 -5.72 -4.48
N TYR A 463 -20.44 -4.53 -4.62
CA TYR A 463 -20.60 -3.86 -5.91
C TYR A 463 -19.24 -3.43 -6.49
N MET A 464 -18.33 -2.92 -5.66
CA MET A 464 -16.96 -2.61 -6.07
C MET A 464 -16.20 -3.87 -6.46
N PHE A 465 -16.37 -4.97 -5.72
CA PHE A 465 -15.78 -6.25 -6.11
C PHE A 465 -16.26 -6.72 -7.48
N MET A 466 -17.57 -6.65 -7.72
CA MET A 466 -18.18 -6.95 -9.02
C MET A 466 -17.60 -6.06 -10.13
N LYS A 467 -17.40 -4.75 -9.87
CA LYS A 467 -16.79 -3.84 -10.84
C LYS A 467 -15.34 -4.21 -11.16
N ILE A 468 -14.53 -4.56 -10.15
CA ILE A 468 -13.16 -5.03 -10.37
C ILE A 468 -13.16 -6.32 -11.20
N SER A 469 -14.04 -7.28 -10.86
CA SER A 469 -14.27 -8.50 -11.63
C SER A 469 -14.57 -8.20 -13.09
N SER A 470 -15.55 -7.33 -13.33
CA SER A 470 -15.95 -6.91 -14.67
C SER A 470 -14.84 -6.15 -15.40
N THR A 471 -14.04 -5.34 -14.71
CA THR A 471 -12.88 -4.67 -15.32
C THR A 471 -11.83 -5.68 -15.78
N GLY A 472 -11.44 -6.63 -14.93
CA GLY A 472 -10.50 -7.69 -15.31
C GLY A 472 -11.00 -8.51 -16.50
N GLU A 473 -12.27 -8.92 -16.46
CA GLU A 473 -12.93 -9.61 -17.57
C GLU A 473 -12.88 -8.80 -18.88
N ASN A 474 -13.27 -7.52 -18.83
CA ASN A 474 -13.30 -6.64 -19.99
C ASN A 474 -11.91 -6.45 -20.60
N ILE A 475 -10.88 -6.25 -19.78
CA ILE A 475 -9.48 -6.11 -20.24
C ILE A 475 -9.05 -7.37 -20.98
N PHE A 476 -9.31 -8.54 -20.40
CA PHE A 476 -8.95 -9.82 -21.01
C PHE A 476 -9.76 -10.07 -22.28
N ASP A 477 -11.01 -9.62 -22.35
CA ASP A 477 -11.85 -9.72 -23.55
C ASP A 477 -11.41 -8.79 -24.69
N ARG A 478 -10.59 -7.77 -24.42
CA ARG A 478 -9.94 -7.00 -25.50
C ARG A 478 -8.97 -7.87 -26.29
N ILE A 479 -8.22 -8.74 -25.61
CA ILE A 479 -7.23 -9.65 -26.22
C ILE A 479 -7.90 -10.53 -27.28
N THR A 480 -9.11 -11.04 -27.00
CA THR A 480 -9.87 -11.92 -27.91
C THR A 480 -10.39 -11.18 -29.15
N LYS A 481 -10.55 -9.85 -29.07
CA LYS A 481 -11.13 -9.00 -30.13
C LYS A 481 -10.10 -8.31 -31.02
N MET A 482 -8.83 -8.25 -30.62
CA MET A 482 -7.78 -7.57 -31.38
C MET A 482 -7.38 -8.33 -32.66
N ASN A 483 -6.94 -7.58 -33.68
CA ASN A 483 -6.37 -8.11 -34.93
C ASN A 483 -4.93 -8.63 -34.80
N LYS A 484 -4.50 -8.92 -33.57
CA LYS A 484 -3.18 -9.44 -33.22
C LYS A 484 -3.32 -10.87 -32.72
N ILE A 485 -2.29 -11.68 -32.93
CA ILE A 485 -2.19 -13.02 -32.33
C ILE A 485 -1.53 -12.88 -30.96
N PHE A 486 -2.18 -13.35 -29.90
CA PHE A 486 -1.62 -13.35 -28.55
C PHE A 486 -1.12 -14.73 -28.14
N ILE A 487 0.12 -14.80 -27.68
CA ILE A 487 0.77 -16.00 -27.18
C ILE A 487 1.06 -15.81 -25.69
N ALA A 488 0.52 -16.67 -24.83
CA ALA A 488 0.92 -16.75 -23.43
C ALA A 488 2.11 -17.72 -23.30
N GLN A 489 3.21 -17.22 -22.74
CA GLN A 489 4.39 -18.02 -22.40
C GLN A 489 4.33 -18.40 -20.92
N LEU A 490 3.97 -19.65 -20.65
CA LEU A 490 3.62 -20.15 -19.32
C LEU A 490 4.82 -20.83 -18.65
N GLU A 491 5.23 -20.29 -17.51
CA GLU A 491 6.33 -20.80 -16.69
C GLU A 491 6.04 -20.56 -15.21
N GLY A 492 6.54 -21.45 -14.35
CA GLY A 492 6.32 -21.39 -12.90
C GLY A 492 4.84 -21.47 -12.54
N TYR A 493 4.36 -20.54 -11.70
CA TYR A 493 2.94 -20.47 -11.33
C TYR A 493 2.10 -19.75 -12.37
N VAL A 494 1.00 -20.38 -12.77
CA VAL A 494 -0.05 -19.86 -13.65
C VAL A 494 -1.39 -20.09 -12.95
N LEU A 495 -1.69 -19.28 -11.96
CA LEU A 495 -2.81 -19.50 -11.06
C LEU A 495 -3.85 -18.38 -11.15
N GLY A 496 -5.10 -18.73 -10.90
CA GLY A 496 -6.20 -17.79 -10.75
C GLY A 496 -6.32 -16.78 -11.88
N GLY A 497 -6.41 -15.48 -11.55
CA GLY A 497 -6.43 -14.39 -12.53
C GLY A 497 -5.28 -14.40 -13.55
N GLY A 498 -4.12 -14.95 -13.20
CA GLY A 498 -3.02 -15.21 -14.13
C GLY A 498 -3.36 -16.27 -15.17
N PHE A 499 -4.01 -17.36 -14.74
CA PHE A 499 -4.51 -18.37 -15.66
C PHE A 499 -5.66 -17.84 -16.52
N GLU A 500 -6.51 -16.95 -16.01
CA GLU A 500 -7.57 -16.28 -16.78
C GLU A 500 -7.00 -15.41 -17.91
N LEU A 501 -5.90 -14.67 -17.65
CA LEU A 501 -5.18 -13.93 -18.69
C LEU A 501 -4.60 -14.87 -19.76
N ALA A 502 -4.04 -16.01 -19.36
CA ALA A 502 -3.52 -17.01 -20.28
C ALA A 502 -4.63 -17.64 -21.15
N LEU A 503 -5.82 -17.86 -20.58
CA LEU A 503 -6.99 -18.37 -21.30
C LEU A 503 -7.56 -17.34 -22.31
N ALA A 504 -7.35 -16.05 -22.08
CA ALA A 504 -7.71 -15.00 -23.02
C ALA A 504 -6.75 -14.88 -24.23
N CYS A 505 -5.54 -15.43 -24.12
CA CYS A 505 -4.59 -15.50 -25.24
C CYS A 505 -4.97 -16.60 -26.23
N ASP A 506 -4.59 -16.42 -27.51
CA ASP A 506 -4.96 -17.33 -28.59
C ASP A 506 -4.16 -18.64 -28.56
N ILE A 507 -2.88 -18.56 -28.18
CA ILE A 507 -1.96 -19.69 -28.11
C ILE A 507 -1.33 -19.72 -26.73
N ARG A 508 -1.23 -20.91 -26.13
CA ARG A 508 -0.51 -21.15 -24.87
C ARG A 508 0.68 -22.06 -25.12
N THR A 509 1.86 -21.55 -24.79
CA THR A 509 3.13 -22.29 -24.80
C THR A 509 3.55 -22.52 -23.36
N SER A 510 4.16 -23.67 -23.05
CA SER A 510 4.55 -23.98 -21.67
C SER A 510 5.77 -24.89 -21.59
N ILE A 511 6.40 -24.94 -20.42
CA ILE A 511 7.26 -26.05 -19.98
C ILE A 511 6.46 -27.13 -19.25
N ALA A 512 7.03 -28.33 -19.09
CA ALA A 512 6.36 -29.50 -18.53
C ALA A 512 5.92 -29.33 -17.06
N ASP A 513 6.71 -28.61 -16.26
CA ASP A 513 6.60 -28.50 -14.81
C ASP A 513 5.92 -27.20 -14.33
N SER A 514 5.36 -26.40 -15.23
CA SER A 514 4.51 -25.26 -14.85
C SER A 514 3.33 -25.73 -13.99
N VAL A 515 2.93 -24.92 -13.01
CA VAL A 515 1.82 -25.24 -12.10
C VAL A 515 0.61 -24.39 -12.45
N ILE A 516 -0.42 -25.03 -13.01
CA ILE A 516 -1.59 -24.37 -13.61
C ILE A 516 -2.86 -24.75 -12.84
N GLY A 517 -3.70 -23.79 -12.46
CA GLY A 517 -4.97 -24.09 -11.80
C GLY A 517 -5.70 -22.90 -11.18
N PHE A 518 -6.86 -23.18 -10.58
CA PHE A 518 -7.77 -22.18 -9.99
C PHE A 518 -7.91 -22.40 -8.48
N PRO A 519 -7.24 -21.62 -7.61
CA PRO A 519 -7.37 -21.77 -6.16
C PRO A 519 -8.66 -21.15 -5.58
N GLU A 520 -9.45 -20.41 -6.36
CA GLU A 520 -10.48 -19.49 -5.88
C GLU A 520 -11.57 -20.17 -5.02
N THR A 521 -12.02 -21.37 -5.38
CA THR A 521 -13.12 -22.03 -4.65
C THR A 521 -12.71 -22.43 -3.23
N SER A 522 -11.43 -22.78 -3.02
CA SER A 522 -10.87 -22.99 -1.68
C SER A 522 -10.79 -21.71 -0.83
N LEU A 523 -10.85 -20.54 -1.47
CA LEU A 523 -10.83 -19.22 -0.84
C LEU A 523 -12.24 -18.58 -0.73
N GLY A 524 -13.30 -19.30 -1.12
CA GLY A 524 -14.67 -18.77 -1.12
C GLY A 524 -14.97 -17.84 -2.30
N LEU A 525 -14.17 -17.90 -3.37
CA LEU A 525 -14.31 -17.12 -4.60
C LEU A 525 -14.56 -18.05 -5.80
N ILE A 526 -14.73 -17.45 -6.98
CA ILE A 526 -14.73 -18.15 -8.26
C ILE A 526 -13.73 -17.48 -9.22
N PRO A 527 -13.24 -18.18 -10.26
CA PRO A 527 -12.51 -17.54 -11.35
C PRO A 527 -13.40 -16.52 -12.08
N GLY A 528 -13.19 -15.24 -11.75
CA GLY A 528 -14.12 -14.14 -12.00
C GLY A 528 -13.72 -13.17 -13.12
N TYR A 529 -12.54 -13.33 -13.73
CA TYR A 529 -12.12 -12.58 -14.93
C TYR A 529 -12.42 -13.35 -16.24
N GLY A 530 -13.29 -14.36 -16.15
CA GLY A 530 -13.81 -15.16 -17.25
C GLY A 530 -13.27 -16.59 -17.31
N GLY A 531 -12.48 -17.04 -16.35
CA GLY A 531 -11.96 -18.41 -16.25
C GLY A 531 -13.07 -19.46 -16.11
N SER A 532 -14.12 -19.14 -15.36
CA SER A 532 -15.32 -19.97 -15.22
C SER A 532 -16.09 -20.14 -16.54
N GLN A 533 -15.85 -19.29 -17.54
CA GLN A 533 -16.49 -19.33 -18.86
C GLN A 533 -15.54 -19.86 -19.95
N ARG A 534 -14.28 -19.40 -19.98
CA ARG A 534 -13.32 -19.75 -21.03
C ARG A 534 -12.77 -21.16 -20.88
N LEU A 535 -12.53 -21.65 -19.65
CA LEU A 535 -12.02 -23.00 -19.43
C LEU A 535 -12.99 -24.09 -19.94
N PRO A 536 -14.29 -24.11 -19.57
CA PRO A 536 -15.20 -25.15 -20.05
C PRO A 536 -15.39 -25.13 -21.58
N ASN A 537 -15.33 -23.96 -22.21
CA ASN A 537 -15.34 -23.86 -23.68
C ASN A 537 -14.09 -24.47 -24.33
N LEU A 538 -12.95 -24.47 -23.61
CA LEU A 538 -11.69 -25.00 -24.11
C LEU A 538 -11.53 -26.51 -23.90
N ILE A 539 -11.88 -27.01 -22.71
CA ILE A 539 -11.60 -28.42 -22.31
C ILE A 539 -12.83 -29.24 -21.97
N GLY A 540 -14.02 -28.68 -22.16
CA GLY A 540 -15.29 -29.27 -21.80
C GLY A 540 -15.65 -29.11 -20.32
N ILE A 541 -16.95 -29.14 -20.03
CA ILE A 541 -17.52 -28.90 -18.69
C ILE A 541 -16.95 -29.87 -17.65
N SER A 542 -16.79 -31.15 -17.98
CA SER A 542 -16.36 -32.17 -17.00
C SER A 542 -14.97 -31.89 -16.43
N ARG A 543 -13.97 -31.58 -17.28
CA ARG A 543 -12.61 -31.27 -16.82
C ARG A 543 -12.55 -29.91 -16.12
N ALA A 544 -13.31 -28.93 -16.62
CA ALA A 544 -13.37 -27.62 -15.98
C ALA A 544 -13.98 -27.67 -14.58
N MET A 545 -15.05 -28.46 -14.38
CA MET A 545 -15.66 -28.68 -13.07
C MET A 545 -14.68 -29.32 -12.10
N ASP A 546 -13.95 -30.36 -12.55
CA ASP A 546 -12.93 -31.02 -11.74
C ASP A 546 -11.86 -30.02 -11.27
N MET A 547 -11.24 -29.27 -12.19
CA MET A 547 -10.21 -28.28 -11.86
C MET A 547 -10.72 -27.14 -10.96
N ILE A 548 -11.90 -26.57 -11.26
CA ILE A 548 -12.42 -25.39 -10.54
C ILE A 548 -12.96 -25.78 -9.17
N LEU A 549 -13.74 -26.86 -9.05
CA LEU A 549 -14.41 -27.22 -7.80
C LEU A 549 -13.47 -27.89 -6.79
N THR A 550 -12.43 -28.57 -7.25
CA THR A 550 -11.44 -29.20 -6.36
C THR A 550 -10.28 -28.26 -6.01
N SER A 551 -10.13 -27.14 -6.74
CA SER A 551 -8.94 -26.29 -6.70
C SER A 551 -7.63 -27.04 -7.03
N GLU A 552 -7.72 -28.18 -7.74
CA GLU A 552 -6.55 -28.98 -8.11
C GLU A 552 -5.65 -28.22 -9.10
N ARG A 553 -4.33 -28.40 -8.92
CA ARG A 553 -3.31 -27.83 -9.79
C ARG A 553 -2.69 -28.93 -10.62
N ILE A 554 -2.55 -28.67 -11.92
CA ILE A 554 -1.99 -29.60 -12.89
C ILE A 554 -0.65 -29.12 -13.41
N SER A 555 0.17 -30.04 -13.90
CA SER A 555 1.43 -29.73 -14.58
C SER A 555 1.20 -29.17 -15.99
N GLY A 556 2.22 -28.55 -16.60
CA GLY A 556 2.17 -28.09 -17.98
C GLY A 556 2.00 -29.24 -18.98
N GLU A 557 2.60 -30.40 -18.71
CA GLU A 557 2.41 -31.62 -19.48
C GLU A 557 0.94 -32.08 -19.44
N LYS A 558 0.34 -32.14 -18.23
CA LYS A 558 -1.07 -32.50 -18.08
C LYS A 558 -1.99 -31.48 -18.72
N ALA A 559 -1.65 -30.20 -18.63
CA ALA A 559 -2.37 -29.13 -19.30
C ALA A 559 -2.31 -29.25 -20.83
N GLN A 560 -1.22 -29.79 -21.40
CA GLN A 560 -1.16 -30.14 -22.83
C GLN A 560 -2.10 -31.30 -23.16
N GLU A 561 -2.11 -32.37 -22.36
CA GLU A 561 -3.05 -33.49 -22.54
C GLU A 561 -4.52 -33.04 -22.48
N TYR A 562 -4.82 -32.03 -21.65
CA TYR A 562 -6.17 -31.48 -21.51
C TYR A 562 -6.56 -30.56 -22.67
N GLY A 563 -5.61 -30.11 -23.48
CA GLY A 563 -5.82 -29.13 -24.56
C GLY A 563 -5.73 -27.67 -24.10
N ILE A 564 -5.28 -27.42 -22.86
CA ILE A 564 -5.04 -26.07 -22.34
C ILE A 564 -3.78 -25.51 -22.99
N VAL A 565 -2.66 -26.25 -22.90
CA VAL A 565 -1.39 -25.86 -23.53
C VAL A 565 -1.34 -26.40 -24.95
N THR A 566 -1.15 -25.53 -25.93
CA THR A 566 -1.12 -25.94 -27.35
C THR A 566 0.25 -26.51 -27.73
N ARG A 567 1.33 -25.99 -27.13
CA ARG A 567 2.70 -26.39 -27.44
C ARG A 567 3.54 -26.46 -26.17
N LEU A 568 4.12 -27.64 -25.92
CA LEU A 568 5.08 -27.85 -24.86
C LEU A 568 6.49 -27.78 -25.44
N PHE A 569 7.36 -26.99 -24.82
CA PHE A 569 8.78 -26.92 -25.17
C PHE A 569 9.58 -27.46 -24.00
N SER A 570 10.22 -28.60 -24.19
CA SER A 570 11.06 -29.26 -23.17
C SER A 570 12.42 -28.59 -22.98
N ASP A 571 12.78 -27.72 -23.91
CA ASP A 571 14.02 -26.95 -24.03
C ASP A 571 13.75 -25.45 -23.79
N ASN A 572 14.50 -24.55 -24.44
CA ASN A 572 14.43 -23.11 -24.22
C ASN A 572 13.05 -22.52 -24.62
N LEU A 573 12.14 -22.40 -23.65
CA LEU A 573 10.77 -21.92 -23.84
C LEU A 573 10.74 -20.53 -24.51
N GLU A 574 11.55 -19.58 -24.02
CA GLU A 574 11.59 -18.22 -24.56
C GLU A 574 11.99 -18.20 -26.04
N GLU A 575 13.08 -18.90 -26.38
CA GLU A 575 13.58 -18.93 -27.76
C GLU A 575 12.59 -19.59 -28.71
N ASN A 576 11.99 -20.72 -28.31
CA ASN A 576 11.03 -21.44 -29.13
C ASN A 576 9.71 -20.67 -29.30
N THR A 577 9.22 -20.02 -28.24
CA THR A 577 8.05 -19.14 -28.32
C THR A 577 8.32 -17.93 -29.20
N MET A 578 9.52 -17.34 -29.11
CA MET A 578 9.91 -16.22 -29.97
C MET A 578 10.03 -16.64 -31.44
N LYS A 579 10.57 -17.83 -31.72
CA LYS A 579 10.65 -18.40 -33.07
C LYS A 579 9.26 -18.60 -33.67
N LEU A 580 8.33 -19.13 -32.88
CA LEU A 580 6.93 -19.27 -33.27
C LEU A 580 6.30 -17.90 -33.57
N ALA A 581 6.51 -16.91 -32.69
CA ALA A 581 5.95 -15.58 -32.87
C ALA A 581 6.48 -14.89 -34.13
N LYS A 582 7.80 -14.98 -34.39
CA LYS A 582 8.43 -14.44 -35.60
C LYS A 582 7.85 -15.08 -36.86
N ASP A 583 7.78 -16.40 -36.92
CA ASP A 583 7.17 -17.14 -38.03
C ASP A 583 5.73 -16.68 -38.32
N LEU A 584 4.88 -16.63 -37.28
CA LEU A 584 3.49 -16.19 -37.42
C LEU A 584 3.39 -14.74 -37.90
N SER A 585 4.23 -13.84 -37.36
CA SER A 585 4.20 -12.42 -37.67
C SER A 585 4.53 -12.10 -39.13
N GLU A 586 5.26 -12.99 -39.81
CA GLU A 586 5.71 -12.82 -41.19
C GLU A 586 4.77 -13.47 -42.21
N ARG A 587 4.07 -14.55 -41.86
CA ARG A 587 3.30 -15.35 -42.82
C ARG A 587 1.78 -15.26 -42.68
N ILE A 588 1.27 -14.63 -41.63
CA ILE A 588 -0.18 -14.54 -41.37
C ILE A 588 -0.66 -13.09 -41.57
N SER A 589 -1.76 -12.94 -42.32
CA SER A 589 -2.43 -11.64 -42.51
C SER A 589 -3.13 -11.19 -41.22
N PRO A 590 -2.87 -9.96 -40.73
CA PRO A 590 -3.60 -9.40 -39.58
C PRO A 590 -5.10 -9.27 -39.82
N ALA A 591 -5.52 -8.94 -41.05
CA ALA A 591 -6.94 -8.85 -41.41
C ALA A 591 -7.62 -10.23 -41.30
N SER A 592 -6.97 -11.29 -41.78
CA SER A 592 -7.47 -12.66 -41.62
C SER A 592 -7.51 -13.11 -40.17
N VAL A 593 -6.53 -12.71 -39.34
CA VAL A 593 -6.51 -13.00 -37.89
C VAL A 593 -7.73 -12.40 -37.20
N TYR A 594 -8.02 -11.12 -37.45
CA TYR A 594 -9.17 -10.45 -36.85
C TYR A 594 -10.48 -11.20 -37.13
N VAL A 595 -10.70 -11.53 -38.41
CA VAL A 595 -11.89 -12.25 -38.86
C VAL A 595 -11.94 -13.65 -38.25
N ALA A 596 -10.86 -14.42 -38.34
CA ALA A 596 -10.82 -15.79 -37.82
C ALA A 596 -11.07 -15.84 -36.31
N LYS A 597 -10.47 -14.92 -35.53
CA LYS A 597 -10.70 -14.83 -34.09
C LYS A 597 -12.17 -14.54 -33.78
N ARG A 598 -12.79 -13.59 -34.49
CA ARG A 598 -14.22 -13.29 -34.31
C ARG A 598 -15.10 -14.52 -34.56
N LEU A 599 -14.85 -15.28 -35.61
CA LEU A 599 -15.60 -16.50 -35.92
C LEU A 599 -15.40 -17.59 -34.85
N ILE A 600 -14.16 -17.82 -34.42
CA ILE A 600 -13.80 -18.89 -33.46
C ILE A 600 -14.31 -18.58 -32.05
N TYR A 601 -14.08 -17.37 -31.53
CA TYR A 601 -14.52 -17.04 -30.16
C TYR A 601 -16.04 -16.92 -30.03
N ASN A 602 -16.77 -16.76 -31.15
CA ASN A 602 -18.23 -16.61 -31.16
C ASN A 602 -18.92 -17.76 -31.92
N THR A 603 -18.28 -18.94 -32.05
CA THR A 603 -18.83 -20.09 -32.78
C THR A 603 -20.20 -20.55 -32.25
N ALA A 604 -20.51 -20.31 -30.98
CA ALA A 604 -21.83 -20.63 -30.43
C ALA A 604 -22.97 -19.71 -30.94
N THR A 605 -22.64 -18.53 -31.47
CA THR A 605 -23.62 -17.52 -31.91
C THR A 605 -23.55 -17.21 -33.40
N ILE A 606 -22.43 -17.51 -34.06
CA ILE A 606 -22.20 -17.21 -35.48
C ILE A 606 -22.64 -18.36 -36.38
N ASN A 607 -23.25 -18.05 -37.53
CA ASN A 607 -23.70 -19.05 -38.51
C ASN A 607 -22.81 -19.09 -39.78
N LEU A 608 -23.07 -20.05 -40.67
CA LEU A 608 -22.30 -20.24 -41.91
C LEU A 608 -22.44 -19.08 -42.90
N ASP A 609 -23.54 -18.33 -42.87
CA ASP A 609 -23.74 -17.17 -43.75
C ASP A 609 -22.83 -16.00 -43.33
N GLU A 610 -22.67 -15.78 -42.02
CA GLU A 610 -21.72 -14.80 -41.46
C GLU A 610 -20.27 -15.17 -41.76
N GLU A 611 -19.93 -16.47 -41.77
CA GLU A 611 -18.62 -16.95 -42.23
C GLU A 611 -18.40 -16.64 -43.72
N ALA A 612 -19.39 -16.91 -44.58
CA ALA A 612 -19.30 -16.61 -46.01
C ALA A 612 -19.18 -15.09 -46.28
N LEU A 613 -19.94 -14.26 -45.56
CA LEU A 613 -19.83 -12.80 -45.62
C LEU A 613 -18.43 -12.32 -45.21
N SER A 614 -17.90 -12.86 -44.12
CA SER A 614 -16.56 -12.55 -43.63
C SER A 614 -15.47 -12.91 -44.64
N MET A 615 -15.61 -14.06 -45.33
CA MET A 615 -14.72 -14.45 -46.41
C MET A 615 -14.82 -13.50 -47.62
N GLY A 616 -16.02 -13.05 -47.96
CA GLY A 616 -16.25 -12.04 -49.00
C GLY A 616 -15.59 -10.70 -48.68
N MET A 617 -15.59 -10.27 -47.42
CA MET A 617 -14.88 -9.05 -46.99
C MET A 617 -13.36 -9.18 -47.16
N LEU A 618 -12.77 -10.31 -46.77
CA LEU A 618 -11.34 -10.56 -46.97
C LEU A 618 -10.95 -10.59 -48.45
N TYR A 619 -11.85 -11.06 -49.34
CA TYR A 619 -11.61 -11.05 -50.79
C TYR A 619 -11.39 -9.65 -51.37
N ALA A 620 -12.04 -8.63 -50.80
CA ALA A 620 -11.88 -7.24 -51.21
C ALA A 620 -10.57 -6.60 -50.71
N GLY A 621 -9.93 -7.17 -49.67
CA GLY A 621 -8.77 -6.60 -48.98
C GLY A 621 -7.45 -6.69 -49.75
N ASN A 622 -6.48 -5.85 -49.38
CA ASN A 622 -5.17 -5.83 -50.03
C ASN A 622 -4.29 -7.01 -49.61
N ASP A 623 -4.46 -7.49 -48.39
CA ASP A 623 -3.72 -8.64 -47.87
C ASP A 623 -3.98 -9.91 -48.72
N LEU A 624 -5.20 -10.16 -49.22
CA LEU A 624 -5.42 -11.31 -50.11
C LEU A 624 -4.61 -11.18 -51.40
N LYS A 625 -4.63 -10.00 -52.04
CA LYS A 625 -3.89 -9.74 -53.29
C LYS A 625 -2.40 -9.95 -53.10
N GLU A 626 -1.85 -9.43 -52.00
CA GLU A 626 -0.45 -9.59 -51.63
C GLU A 626 -0.10 -11.05 -51.31
N GLY A 627 -0.96 -11.75 -50.56
CA GLY A 627 -0.78 -13.17 -50.25
C GLY A 627 -0.72 -14.06 -51.50
N VAL A 628 -1.66 -13.87 -52.44
CA VAL A 628 -1.69 -14.58 -53.72
C VAL A 628 -0.45 -14.25 -54.55
N LYS A 629 -0.07 -12.97 -54.64
CA LYS A 629 1.12 -12.53 -55.37
C LYS A 629 2.40 -13.15 -54.79
N ALA A 630 2.60 -13.05 -53.48
CA ALA A 630 3.76 -13.60 -52.79
C ALA A 630 3.87 -15.12 -52.94
N PHE A 631 2.73 -15.83 -52.88
CA PHE A 631 2.65 -17.27 -53.13
C PHE A 631 3.09 -17.65 -54.54
N LEU A 632 2.59 -16.95 -55.57
CA LEU A 632 2.97 -17.17 -56.96
C LEU A 632 4.46 -16.84 -57.23
N GLU A 633 4.96 -15.79 -56.57
CA GLU A 633 6.36 -15.33 -56.68
C GLU A 633 7.34 -16.11 -55.77
N LYS A 634 6.85 -17.06 -54.95
CA LYS A 634 7.64 -17.84 -53.97
C LYS A 634 8.48 -16.97 -53.03
N ARG A 635 7.91 -15.86 -52.57
CA ARG A 635 8.52 -14.96 -51.56
C ARG A 635 7.64 -14.87 -50.32
N LYS A 636 8.17 -14.27 -49.24
CA LYS A 636 7.35 -13.95 -48.06
C LYS A 636 6.37 -12.81 -48.40
N PRO A 637 5.12 -12.88 -47.91
CA PRO A 637 4.15 -11.80 -48.08
C PRO A 637 4.51 -10.59 -47.20
N ASP A 638 4.20 -9.39 -47.67
CA ASP A 638 4.31 -8.14 -46.90
C ASP A 638 2.92 -7.60 -46.55
N TYR A 639 2.23 -8.32 -45.66
CA TYR A 639 0.89 -7.94 -45.19
C TYR A 639 0.90 -6.59 -44.47
N LYS A 640 -0.11 -5.76 -44.77
CA LYS A 640 -0.32 -4.43 -44.19
C LYS A 640 -1.52 -4.39 -43.24
N GLY A 641 -2.39 -5.40 -43.28
CA GLY A 641 -3.54 -5.50 -42.39
C GLY A 641 -4.69 -4.54 -42.75
N ASN A 642 -4.77 -4.09 -44.00
CA ASN A 642 -5.77 -3.13 -44.49
C ASN A 642 -6.58 -3.59 -45.71
#